data_AF-A0ABD5W2Z6-F1
#
_entry.id   AF-A0ABD5W2Z6-F1
#
_cell.length_a   1.000
_cell.length_b   1.000
_cell.length_c   1.000
_cell.angle_alpha   90.00
_cell.angle_beta   90.00
_cell.angle_gamma   90.00
#
_symmetry.space_group_name_H-M   'P 1'
#
loop_
_entity.id
_entity.type
_entity.pdbx_description
1 polymer ?
#
loop_
_entity_poly.entity_id
_entity_poly.type
_entity_poly.pdbx_seq_one_letter_code
_entity_poly.pdbx_strand_id
1 'polypeptide(L)'
;MGSVEQAELMDYNAKPSAERDEGDPLTGALESAFKESSLSDYLGYNICDVDFVPVEQAIRPTCRLVVGRNPDLYPLKRKRPHPVSELITDLNNDDIPYIFQTIVSIGNNADYELSQRLAIYPPEYGIGVEDDFVQFIEEGPDKDLSDYYDPAIGKIRSNFDLDGHDFFRIIGSGPDATVEPRQDRGEAVAQRARRVLQGTYECHKLYAGYHDTDQTLETLYRYRDFYTKIPVDSAVLDAFVAFVPYYVDYTPWDRIRYADQPSLIRRPKELPPKNTSSEQSGGASAASETASDSGNIFATQGNEPHRFDEDTVAEYYEHRGFDVSRPDTKSSGSVPDLILQKDDDTYFAEVERSGTSRPANILTNAARAAYYDVPVYFFTEDRSKARTVAKLLRDPVKKHTETGAQLYTQSRALTLENGGRPVLPQTAASESRWFLVNDDSDPSTSAQLELRVEGRQEPIADGPADESVASWNYDTDVIPSGRSVPEEQTQIHPPFVPTKLAYLKETTIRYRLDMNEFTHFERDDYKPGWDYPDEEGKRKRYKAAFGTFLKNKTITVEEADLHKDDVISACLNEVYKPQTNRKAPGTGESGEAGRALWEHADKKEITSDDVAGRIKKVKNRTWRWPRDIESPDLPFKNDEPALEQWL
;
A
#
# COMPACT_ATOMS: atom_id res chain seq x y z
N MET A 1 -10.39 -49.91 -7.33
CA MET A 1 -11.40 -49.40 -8.29
C MET A 1 -12.33 -48.54 -7.45
N GLY A 2 -12.04 -47.24 -7.28
CA GLY A 2 -12.36 -46.16 -8.22
C GLY A 2 -13.80 -45.69 -7.93
N SER A 3 -14.19 -44.43 -7.78
CA SER A 3 -13.66 -43.09 -8.10
C SER A 3 -14.58 -42.08 -7.37
N VAL A 4 -14.06 -41.02 -6.75
CA VAL A 4 -14.17 -39.61 -7.19
C VAL A 4 -15.57 -39.18 -7.65
N GLU A 5 -16.22 -38.31 -6.86
CA GLU A 5 -16.91 -37.10 -7.32
C GLU A 5 -17.26 -36.20 -6.12
N GLN A 6 -16.32 -35.29 -5.80
CA GLN A 6 -16.64 -33.98 -5.23
C GLN A 6 -16.96 -33.08 -6.42
N ALA A 7 -18.18 -32.54 -6.50
CA ALA A 7 -18.54 -31.50 -7.45
C ALA A 7 -19.32 -30.38 -6.75
N GLU A 8 -18.68 -29.21 -6.73
CA GLU A 8 -19.26 -27.88 -6.92
C GLU A 8 -20.19 -27.30 -5.84
N LEU A 9 -19.57 -26.73 -4.80
CA LEU A 9 -20.03 -25.49 -4.18
C LEU A 9 -19.27 -24.34 -4.85
N MET A 10 -19.96 -23.59 -5.70
CA MET A 10 -19.44 -22.38 -6.35
C MET A 10 -19.16 -21.30 -5.31
N ASP A 11 -17.87 -21.05 -5.08
CA ASP A 11 -17.35 -19.93 -4.31
C ASP A 11 -17.28 -18.71 -5.24
N TYR A 12 -18.22 -17.77 -5.09
CA TYR A 12 -18.20 -16.48 -5.78
C TYR A 12 -17.09 -15.61 -5.15
N ASN A 13 -15.84 -15.85 -5.57
CA ASN A 13 -14.69 -15.01 -5.25
C ASN A 13 -14.80 -13.67 -6.00
N ALA A 14 -15.40 -12.67 -5.37
CA ALA A 14 -15.19 -11.27 -5.74
C ALA A 14 -13.76 -10.87 -5.36
N LYS A 15 -12.92 -10.62 -6.36
CA LYS A 15 -11.58 -10.05 -6.19
C LYS A 15 -11.67 -8.64 -5.58
N PRO A 16 -10.72 -8.23 -4.72
CA PRO A 16 -10.60 -6.84 -4.27
C PRO A 16 -10.20 -5.91 -5.42
N SER A 17 -10.67 -4.66 -5.38
CA SER A 17 -10.61 -3.66 -6.46
C SER A 17 -9.21 -3.24 -6.95
N ALA A 18 -8.13 -3.71 -6.32
CA ALA A 18 -6.76 -3.32 -6.64
C ALA A 18 -6.11 -4.12 -7.79
N GLU A 19 -6.81 -5.09 -8.40
CA GLU A 19 -6.29 -5.93 -9.50
C GLU A 19 -6.80 -5.53 -10.90
N ARG A 20 -7.32 -4.31 -11.11
CA ARG A 20 -7.71 -3.83 -12.45
C ARG A 20 -6.69 -2.80 -12.97
N ASP A 21 -5.86 -3.22 -13.92
CA ASP A 21 -4.91 -2.39 -14.66
C ASP A 21 -5.59 -1.75 -15.89
N GLU A 22 -6.79 -1.19 -15.69
CA GLU A 22 -7.44 -0.28 -16.65
C GLU A 22 -7.32 1.11 -16.04
N GLY A 23 -6.81 2.10 -16.78
CA GLY A 23 -6.73 3.48 -16.30
C GLY A 23 -8.03 3.84 -15.61
N ASP A 24 -7.93 4.26 -14.33
CA ASP A 24 -9.06 4.32 -13.41
C ASP A 24 -10.28 4.92 -14.13
N PRO A 25 -11.38 4.16 -14.32
CA PRO A 25 -12.59 4.64 -14.99
C PRO A 25 -13.05 5.99 -14.42
N LEU A 26 -12.79 6.22 -13.13
CA LEU A 26 -13.02 7.47 -12.42
C LEU A 26 -12.23 8.65 -13.03
N THR A 27 -10.96 8.44 -13.36
CA THR A 27 -10.11 9.45 -14.01
C THR A 27 -10.63 9.77 -15.41
N GLY A 28 -11.05 8.77 -16.18
CA GLY A 28 -11.65 8.98 -17.51
C GLY A 28 -13.02 9.68 -17.49
N ALA A 29 -13.86 9.38 -16.49
CA ALA A 29 -15.16 10.02 -16.29
C ALA A 29 -15.02 11.46 -15.76
N LEU A 30 -14.10 11.71 -14.84
CA LEU A 30 -13.73 13.05 -14.37
C LEU A 30 -13.14 13.87 -15.53
N GLU A 31 -12.23 13.31 -16.33
CA GLU A 31 -11.69 13.96 -17.53
C GLU A 31 -12.76 14.28 -18.58
N SER A 32 -13.80 13.45 -18.70
CA SER A 32 -14.93 13.71 -19.60
C SER A 32 -15.80 14.86 -19.10
N ALA A 33 -16.07 14.94 -17.79
CA ALA A 33 -16.71 16.10 -17.17
C ALA A 33 -15.85 17.39 -17.31
N PHE A 34 -14.52 17.27 -17.32
CA PHE A 34 -13.59 18.39 -17.55
C PHE A 34 -13.62 18.89 -19.01
N LYS A 35 -13.78 17.99 -19.99
CA LYS A 35 -13.80 18.32 -21.42
C LYS A 35 -15.11 18.98 -21.87
N GLU A 36 -16.24 18.69 -21.23
CA GLU A 36 -17.56 19.27 -21.58
C GLU A 36 -17.82 20.65 -20.95
N SER A 37 -17.09 21.03 -19.87
CA SER A 37 -17.37 22.23 -19.07
C SER A 37 -16.79 23.56 -19.61
N SER A 38 -16.28 23.59 -20.86
CA SER A 38 -15.79 24.83 -21.51
C SER A 38 -14.68 25.54 -20.73
N LEU A 39 -13.81 24.80 -20.04
CA LEU A 39 -12.68 25.38 -19.30
C LEU A 39 -11.71 26.07 -20.28
N SER A 40 -11.22 27.24 -19.88
CA SER A 40 -10.17 27.92 -20.65
C SER A 40 -8.88 27.11 -20.67
N ASP A 41 -8.18 27.10 -21.81
CA ASP A 41 -7.01 26.24 -22.05
C ASP A 41 -5.83 26.39 -21.07
N TYR A 42 -5.82 27.44 -20.25
CA TYR A 42 -4.80 27.75 -19.25
C TYR A 42 -5.08 27.19 -17.85
N LEU A 43 -6.26 26.62 -17.60
CA LEU A 43 -6.59 25.99 -16.32
C LEU A 43 -6.16 24.51 -16.35
N GLY A 44 -5.22 24.16 -15.47
CA GLY A 44 -4.75 22.78 -15.26
C GLY A 44 -5.34 22.14 -14.00
N TYR A 45 -5.25 20.82 -13.89
CA TYR A 45 -5.59 20.07 -12.67
C TYR A 45 -4.30 19.55 -12.02
N ASN A 46 -4.31 19.44 -10.69
CA ASN A 46 -3.18 18.91 -9.95
C ASN A 46 -3.63 18.00 -8.81
N ILE A 47 -2.78 17.04 -8.44
CA ILE A 47 -2.99 16.26 -7.22
C ILE A 47 -2.48 17.12 -6.07
N CYS A 48 -3.33 17.40 -5.10
CA CYS A 48 -2.96 18.15 -3.91
C CYS A 48 -3.51 17.45 -2.69
N ASP A 49 -2.78 17.57 -1.60
CA ASP A 49 -3.32 17.24 -0.28
C ASP A 49 -3.90 18.52 0.31
N VAL A 50 -4.98 18.39 1.07
CA VAL A 50 -5.58 19.51 1.81
C VAL A 50 -5.36 19.23 3.28
N ASP A 51 -4.67 20.15 3.97
CA ASP A 51 -4.49 20.09 5.41
C ASP A 51 -5.66 20.77 6.11
N PHE A 52 -6.46 19.97 6.82
CA PHE A 52 -7.58 20.41 7.64
C PHE A 52 -7.21 20.62 9.11
N VAL A 53 -5.96 20.37 9.54
CA VAL A 53 -5.50 20.65 10.92
C VAL A 53 -5.86 22.07 11.39
N PRO A 54 -5.75 23.14 10.56
CA PRO A 54 -6.15 24.50 10.94
C PRO A 54 -7.59 24.64 11.43
N VAL A 55 -8.49 23.76 10.98
CA VAL A 55 -9.94 23.80 11.28
C VAL A 55 -10.43 22.58 12.06
N GLU A 56 -9.55 21.62 12.38
CA GLU A 56 -9.93 20.35 13.01
C GLU A 56 -10.61 20.54 14.37
N GLN A 57 -10.14 21.53 15.15
CA GLN A 57 -10.72 21.89 16.44
C GLN A 57 -12.01 22.71 16.33
N ALA A 58 -12.33 23.22 15.13
CA ALA A 58 -13.52 23.99 14.83
C ALA A 58 -14.59 23.11 14.20
N ILE A 59 -15.20 22.23 14.99
CA ILE A 59 -16.30 21.40 14.51
C ILE A 59 -17.51 22.28 14.15
N ARG A 60 -18.08 22.02 12.98
CA ARG A 60 -19.23 22.76 12.44
C ARG A 60 -20.39 21.82 12.12
N PRO A 61 -21.64 22.30 12.24
CA PRO A 61 -22.76 21.62 11.62
C PRO A 61 -22.45 21.37 10.15
N THR A 62 -22.37 20.11 9.77
CA THR A 62 -22.02 19.70 8.40
C THR A 62 -23.22 19.07 7.74
N CYS A 63 -23.62 19.67 6.63
CA CYS A 63 -24.66 19.17 5.76
C CYS A 63 -24.09 18.03 4.89
N ARG A 64 -24.86 16.95 4.74
CA ARG A 64 -24.58 15.81 3.87
C ARG A 64 -25.80 15.52 3.02
N LEU A 65 -25.58 15.47 1.71
CA LEU A 65 -26.63 15.15 0.74
C LEU A 65 -27.09 13.68 0.88
N VAL A 66 -28.39 13.46 0.77
CA VAL A 66 -29.03 12.13 0.77
C VAL A 66 -30.03 12.00 -0.37
N VAL A 67 -30.23 10.78 -0.87
CA VAL A 67 -31.15 10.49 -1.99
C VAL A 67 -32.14 9.41 -1.61
N GLY A 68 -33.32 9.44 -2.23
CA GLY A 68 -34.28 8.35 -2.09
C GLY A 68 -33.76 7.03 -2.71
N ARG A 69 -34.39 5.92 -2.34
CA ARG A 69 -34.13 4.60 -2.94
C ARG A 69 -34.34 4.60 -4.44
N ASN A 70 -33.35 4.06 -5.16
CA ASN A 70 -33.33 3.95 -6.62
C ASN A 70 -33.63 5.30 -7.29
N PRO A 71 -32.80 6.33 -7.05
CA PRO A 71 -33.09 7.66 -7.54
C PRO A 71 -32.93 7.73 -9.06
N ASP A 72 -33.89 8.35 -9.76
CA ASP A 72 -33.69 8.77 -11.15
C ASP A 72 -33.04 10.15 -11.14
N LEU A 73 -31.73 10.17 -11.38
CA LEU A 73 -30.89 11.36 -11.32
C LEU A 73 -30.63 11.99 -12.69
N TYR A 74 -31.04 11.32 -13.77
CA TYR A 74 -30.78 11.77 -15.15
C TYR A 74 -31.28 13.20 -15.44
N PRO A 75 -32.43 13.67 -14.90
CA PRO A 75 -32.89 15.03 -15.12
C PRO A 75 -31.96 16.11 -14.53
N LEU A 76 -31.13 15.81 -13.52
CA LEU A 76 -30.24 16.79 -12.88
C LEU A 76 -29.16 17.32 -13.82
N LYS A 77 -28.69 16.49 -14.77
CA LYS A 77 -27.70 16.88 -15.79
C LYS A 77 -28.14 18.09 -16.62
N ARG A 78 -29.45 18.36 -16.69
CA ARG A 78 -30.03 19.44 -17.50
C ARG A 78 -30.33 20.70 -16.68
N LYS A 79 -30.11 20.71 -15.37
CA LYS A 79 -30.39 21.89 -14.53
C LYS A 79 -29.43 23.03 -14.90
N ARG A 80 -29.99 24.23 -15.08
CA ARG A 80 -29.23 25.47 -15.30
C ARG A 80 -29.81 26.57 -14.41
N PRO A 81 -29.01 27.24 -13.57
CA PRO A 81 -27.58 27.00 -13.33
C PRO A 81 -27.29 25.62 -12.73
N HIS A 82 -26.04 25.16 -12.84
CA HIS A 82 -25.60 23.90 -12.25
C HIS A 82 -25.61 24.01 -10.70
N PRO A 83 -26.13 23.03 -9.95
CA PRO A 83 -26.25 23.07 -8.48
C PRO A 83 -24.97 23.54 -7.76
N VAL A 84 -23.83 22.90 -8.04
CA VAL A 84 -22.54 23.24 -7.43
C VAL A 84 -22.07 24.64 -7.82
N SER A 85 -22.36 25.08 -9.05
CA SER A 85 -21.98 26.43 -9.50
C SER A 85 -22.79 27.51 -8.79
N GLU A 86 -24.08 27.26 -8.60
CA GLU A 86 -24.98 28.13 -7.83
C GLU A 86 -24.53 28.21 -6.37
N LEU A 87 -24.30 27.06 -5.71
CA LEU A 87 -23.79 26.98 -4.33
C LEU A 87 -22.52 27.79 -4.11
N ILE A 88 -21.48 27.53 -4.91
CA ILE A 88 -20.19 28.20 -4.75
C ILE A 88 -20.30 29.70 -5.04
N THR A 89 -21.15 30.09 -5.99
CA THR A 89 -21.40 31.51 -6.29
C THR A 89 -22.04 32.21 -5.10
N ASP A 90 -23.07 31.61 -4.49
CA ASP A 90 -23.78 32.20 -3.36
C ASP A 90 -22.86 32.31 -2.13
N LEU A 91 -22.12 31.25 -1.79
CA LEU A 91 -21.18 31.27 -0.65
C LEU A 91 -20.09 32.35 -0.81
N ASN A 92 -19.57 32.52 -2.02
CA ASN A 92 -18.56 33.55 -2.27
C ASN A 92 -19.15 34.96 -2.29
N ASN A 93 -20.35 35.15 -2.85
CA ASN A 93 -21.05 36.45 -2.84
C ASN A 93 -21.40 36.90 -1.43
N ASP A 94 -21.75 35.95 -0.56
CA ASP A 94 -22.06 36.19 0.85
C ASP A 94 -20.80 36.32 1.73
N ASP A 95 -19.60 36.13 1.15
CA ASP A 95 -18.31 36.15 1.85
C ASP A 95 -18.24 35.15 3.02
N ILE A 96 -18.76 33.94 2.78
CA ILE A 96 -18.83 32.85 3.74
C ILE A 96 -17.61 31.93 3.53
N PRO A 97 -16.79 31.66 4.56
CA PRO A 97 -15.77 30.61 4.51
C PRO A 97 -16.40 29.22 4.67
N TYR A 98 -16.02 28.29 3.79
CA TYR A 98 -16.61 26.95 3.71
C TYR A 98 -15.60 25.87 3.31
N ILE A 99 -15.96 24.62 3.59
CA ILE A 99 -15.40 23.45 2.92
C ILE A 99 -16.56 22.70 2.26
N PHE A 100 -16.47 22.58 0.94
CA PHE A 100 -17.36 21.75 0.13
C PHE A 100 -16.57 20.56 -0.41
N GLN A 101 -17.07 19.35 -0.18
CA GLN A 101 -16.40 18.11 -0.53
C GLN A 101 -17.32 17.21 -1.35
N THR A 102 -16.82 16.71 -2.48
CA THR A 102 -17.43 15.62 -3.24
C THR A 102 -16.43 14.46 -3.32
N ILE A 103 -16.81 13.29 -2.80
CA ILE A 103 -16.01 12.06 -2.89
C ILE A 103 -16.71 11.11 -3.85
N VAL A 104 -15.97 10.55 -4.80
CA VAL A 104 -16.47 9.60 -5.79
C VAL A 104 -15.63 8.33 -5.70
N SER A 105 -16.27 7.17 -5.63
CA SER A 105 -15.63 5.86 -5.70
C SER A 105 -16.34 4.95 -6.69
N ILE A 106 -15.69 3.87 -7.11
CA ILE A 106 -16.32 2.84 -7.95
C ILE A 106 -17.50 2.22 -7.18
N GLY A 107 -18.66 2.15 -7.81
CA GLY A 107 -19.87 1.61 -7.19
C GLY A 107 -19.95 0.09 -7.25
N ASN A 108 -20.68 -0.51 -6.32
CA ASN A 108 -20.90 -1.97 -6.33
C ASN A 108 -22.02 -2.40 -7.28
N ASN A 109 -23.06 -1.57 -7.43
CA ASN A 109 -24.26 -1.84 -8.23
C ASN A 109 -24.61 -0.67 -9.19
N ALA A 110 -23.70 0.29 -9.33
CA ALA A 110 -23.75 1.45 -10.22
C ALA A 110 -22.31 1.75 -10.67
N ASP A 111 -22.11 2.55 -11.72
CA ASP A 111 -20.75 2.89 -12.16
C ASP A 111 -19.94 3.55 -11.04
N TYR A 112 -20.58 4.47 -10.30
CA TYR A 112 -19.99 5.21 -9.20
C TYR A 112 -20.89 5.27 -7.96
N GLU A 113 -20.26 5.46 -6.81
CA GLU A 113 -20.88 5.87 -5.56
C GLU A 113 -20.30 7.24 -5.15
N LEU A 114 -21.18 8.19 -4.83
CA LEU A 114 -20.82 9.56 -4.51
C LEU A 114 -21.29 9.96 -3.09
N SER A 115 -20.52 10.81 -2.42
CA SER A 115 -20.96 11.54 -1.24
C SER A 115 -20.60 13.02 -1.33
N GLN A 116 -21.54 13.89 -0.97
CA GLN A 116 -21.37 15.35 -0.97
C GLN A 116 -21.61 15.92 0.42
N ARG A 117 -20.74 16.84 0.84
CA ARG A 117 -20.83 17.52 2.14
C ARG A 117 -20.46 18.99 2.06
N LEU A 118 -21.04 19.77 2.96
CA LEU A 118 -20.79 21.20 3.14
C LEU A 118 -20.67 21.53 4.63
N ALA A 119 -19.56 22.17 5.00
CA ALA A 119 -19.38 22.82 6.30
C ALA A 119 -19.11 24.30 6.07
N ILE A 120 -19.76 25.17 6.85
CA ILE A 120 -19.56 26.63 6.83
C ILE A 120 -18.99 27.10 8.17
N TYR A 121 -18.15 28.14 8.13
CA TYR A 121 -17.32 28.57 9.26
C TYR A 121 -17.66 29.94 9.89
N PRO A 122 -18.64 30.74 9.47
CA PRO A 122 -19.03 31.87 10.31
C PRO A 122 -19.44 31.42 11.72
N PRO A 123 -18.94 32.07 12.79
CA PRO A 123 -19.18 31.63 14.16
C PRO A 123 -20.66 31.63 14.57
N GLU A 124 -21.46 32.52 13.99
CA GLU A 124 -22.91 32.63 14.20
C GLU A 124 -23.72 31.44 13.67
N TYR A 125 -23.12 30.58 12.84
CA TYR A 125 -23.79 29.40 12.25
C TYR A 125 -23.39 28.08 12.93
N GLY A 126 -22.65 28.17 14.06
CA GLY A 126 -22.25 27.01 14.85
C GLY A 126 -23.31 26.59 15.87
N ILE A 127 -23.26 25.32 16.29
CA ILE A 127 -24.05 24.82 17.44
C ILE A 127 -23.09 24.57 18.60
N GLY A 128 -22.92 25.57 19.47
CA GLY A 128 -22.04 25.53 20.64
C GLY A 128 -22.78 25.34 21.97
N VAL A 129 -24.00 25.88 22.07
CA VAL A 129 -24.86 25.79 23.27
C VAL A 129 -26.26 25.27 22.93
N GLU A 130 -27.09 25.06 23.96
CA GLU A 130 -28.45 24.53 23.79
C GLU A 130 -29.36 25.49 23.01
N ASP A 131 -29.20 26.80 23.22
CA ASP A 131 -29.94 27.85 22.52
C ASP A 131 -29.68 27.79 21.00
N ASP A 132 -28.43 27.63 20.57
CA ASP A 132 -28.07 27.45 19.16
C ASP A 132 -28.76 26.22 18.55
N PHE A 133 -28.92 25.13 19.32
CA PHE A 133 -29.62 23.93 18.85
C PHE A 133 -31.15 24.13 18.79
N VAL A 134 -31.72 24.90 19.71
CA VAL A 134 -33.12 25.32 19.65
C VAL A 134 -33.35 26.17 18.40
N GLN A 135 -32.51 27.18 18.19
CA GLN A 135 -32.57 28.06 17.02
C GLN A 135 -32.45 27.26 15.72
N PHE A 136 -31.51 26.31 15.66
CA PHE A 136 -31.37 25.43 14.49
C PHE A 136 -32.63 24.61 14.19
N ILE A 137 -33.39 24.18 15.21
CA ILE A 137 -34.66 23.47 15.01
C ILE A 137 -35.77 24.42 14.55
N GLU A 138 -35.83 25.64 15.11
CA GLU A 138 -36.89 26.60 14.80
C GLU A 138 -36.71 27.30 13.45
N GLU A 139 -35.46 27.62 13.10
CA GLU A 139 -35.12 28.44 11.93
C GLU A 139 -34.53 27.61 10.78
N GLY A 140 -33.97 26.43 11.08
CA GLY A 140 -33.28 25.57 10.11
C GLY A 140 -31.79 25.94 9.95
N PRO A 141 -31.06 25.24 9.06
CA PRO A 141 -29.69 25.58 8.74
C PRO A 141 -29.60 26.86 7.91
N ASP A 142 -28.55 27.68 8.10
CA ASP A 142 -28.31 28.87 7.27
C ASP A 142 -28.03 28.54 5.79
N LYS A 143 -27.35 27.42 5.55
CA LYS A 143 -27.09 26.90 4.20
C LYS A 143 -27.29 25.39 4.18
N ASP A 144 -28.14 24.93 3.29
CA ASP A 144 -28.33 23.50 3.02
C ASP A 144 -27.89 23.16 1.59
N LEU A 145 -27.21 22.02 1.42
CA LEU A 145 -26.90 21.49 0.10
C LEU A 145 -28.18 21.16 -0.69
N SER A 146 -29.24 20.72 -0.04
CA SER A 146 -30.48 20.29 -0.72
C SER A 146 -31.18 21.43 -1.45
N ASP A 147 -31.03 22.68 -0.99
CA ASP A 147 -31.62 23.88 -1.59
C ASP A 147 -31.18 24.09 -3.05
N TYR A 148 -29.97 23.64 -3.39
CA TYR A 148 -29.39 23.78 -4.72
C TYR A 148 -29.80 22.64 -5.67
N TYR A 149 -30.58 21.67 -5.21
CA TYR A 149 -31.10 20.57 -6.02
C TYR A 149 -32.62 20.67 -6.16
N ASP A 150 -33.17 20.11 -7.22
CA ASP A 150 -34.64 20.02 -7.35
C ASP A 150 -35.13 18.88 -6.43
N PRO A 151 -35.93 19.18 -5.38
CA PRO A 151 -36.40 18.17 -4.43
C PRO A 151 -37.32 17.12 -5.08
N ALA A 152 -37.85 17.38 -6.27
CA ALA A 152 -38.66 16.42 -7.03
C ALA A 152 -37.80 15.39 -7.79
N ILE A 153 -36.54 15.68 -8.10
CA ILE A 153 -35.63 14.78 -8.85
C ILE A 153 -34.83 13.93 -7.86
N GLY A 154 -34.87 12.60 -8.02
CA GLY A 154 -34.15 11.66 -7.12
C GLY A 154 -34.58 11.71 -5.65
N LYS A 155 -35.58 12.54 -5.30
CA LYS A 155 -35.91 12.93 -3.94
C LYS A 155 -34.65 13.40 -3.19
N ILE A 156 -33.86 14.29 -3.76
CA ILE A 156 -32.67 14.80 -3.09
C ILE A 156 -33.08 15.56 -1.82
N ARG A 157 -32.33 15.30 -0.74
CA ARG A 157 -32.45 15.93 0.58
C ARG A 157 -31.08 16.07 1.23
N SER A 158 -31.04 16.60 2.44
CA SER A 158 -29.89 16.56 3.34
C SER A 158 -30.21 15.87 4.67
N ASN A 159 -29.21 15.68 5.51
CA ASN A 159 -29.41 15.34 6.92
C ASN A 159 -30.11 16.43 7.74
N PHE A 160 -30.09 17.69 7.27
CA PHE A 160 -30.75 18.81 7.94
C PHE A 160 -32.25 18.91 7.58
N ASP A 161 -32.69 18.27 6.50
CA ASP A 161 -34.12 18.07 6.18
C ASP A 161 -34.87 17.16 7.18
N LEU A 162 -34.18 16.62 8.19
CA LEU A 162 -34.80 15.87 9.28
C LEU A 162 -35.56 16.86 10.19
N ASP A 163 -36.89 16.76 10.25
CA ASP A 163 -37.70 17.67 11.07
C ASP A 163 -37.39 17.47 12.57
N GLY A 164 -36.73 18.45 13.20
CA GLY A 164 -36.41 18.41 14.62
C GLY A 164 -37.65 18.31 15.51
N HIS A 165 -38.78 18.88 15.10
CA HIS A 165 -40.02 18.83 15.87
C HIS A 165 -40.65 17.45 15.94
N ASP A 166 -40.27 16.52 15.05
CA ASP A 166 -40.68 15.11 15.13
C ASP A 166 -40.06 14.38 16.32
N PHE A 167 -38.91 14.87 16.82
CA PHE A 167 -38.09 14.21 17.84
C PHE A 167 -38.01 15.00 19.14
N PHE A 168 -38.14 16.33 19.07
CA PHE A 168 -37.96 17.23 20.20
C PHE A 168 -39.19 18.10 20.46
N ARG A 169 -39.32 18.53 21.71
CA ARG A 169 -40.22 19.59 22.15
C ARG A 169 -39.37 20.71 22.77
N ILE A 170 -39.59 21.93 22.32
CA ILE A 170 -38.92 23.11 22.87
C ILE A 170 -39.66 23.53 24.15
N ILE A 171 -38.91 23.75 25.22
CA ILE A 171 -39.40 24.17 26.53
C ILE A 171 -38.84 25.55 26.85
N GLY A 172 -39.71 26.48 27.24
CA GLY A 172 -39.32 27.85 27.54
C GLY A 172 -39.41 28.76 26.32
N SER A 173 -38.75 29.92 26.39
CA SER A 173 -38.71 30.93 25.32
C SER A 173 -37.50 31.83 25.48
N GLY A 174 -36.92 32.29 24.38
CA GLY A 174 -35.70 33.11 24.41
C GLY A 174 -34.48 32.29 24.86
N PRO A 175 -33.42 32.94 25.38
CA PRO A 175 -32.10 32.31 25.59
C PRO A 175 -32.06 31.20 26.66
N ASP A 176 -33.14 31.00 27.41
CA ASP A 176 -33.29 29.91 28.39
C ASP A 176 -34.07 28.71 27.79
N ALA A 177 -34.41 28.75 26.50
CA ALA A 177 -35.09 27.66 25.83
C ALA A 177 -34.20 26.41 25.75
N THR A 178 -34.83 25.24 25.88
CA THR A 178 -34.13 23.96 25.82
C THR A 178 -34.96 22.94 25.05
N VAL A 179 -34.34 21.86 24.58
CA VAL A 179 -35.07 20.76 23.94
C VAL A 179 -35.22 19.55 24.85
N GLU A 180 -36.43 19.01 24.89
CA GLU A 180 -36.72 17.71 25.51
C GLU A 180 -37.07 16.68 24.44
N PRO A 181 -36.58 15.42 24.54
CA PRO A 181 -37.04 14.33 23.71
C PRO A 181 -38.55 14.13 23.81
N ARG A 182 -39.23 13.93 22.67
CA ARG A 182 -40.63 13.53 22.68
C ARG A 182 -40.79 12.10 23.22
N GLN A 183 -41.71 11.93 24.16
CA GLN A 183 -41.91 10.67 24.89
C GLN A 183 -42.36 9.51 23.98
N ASP A 184 -43.02 9.79 22.85
CA ASP A 184 -43.55 8.80 21.91
C ASP A 184 -42.52 8.27 20.89
N ARG A 185 -41.36 8.92 20.74
CA ARG A 185 -40.26 8.48 19.86
C ARG A 185 -39.19 7.66 20.57
N GLY A 186 -39.08 7.80 21.89
CA GLY A 186 -38.07 7.15 22.72
C GLY A 186 -36.71 7.88 22.72
N GLU A 187 -36.07 7.90 23.89
CA GLU A 187 -34.87 8.71 24.15
C GLU A 187 -33.68 8.37 23.23
N ALA A 188 -33.46 7.09 22.95
CA ALA A 188 -32.37 6.65 22.06
C ALA A 188 -32.55 7.13 20.61
N VAL A 189 -33.78 7.29 20.14
CA VAL A 189 -34.08 7.79 18.79
C VAL A 189 -33.86 9.31 18.75
N ALA A 190 -34.30 10.03 19.77
CA ALA A 190 -34.06 11.46 19.90
C ALA A 190 -32.54 11.77 19.98
N GLN A 191 -31.76 11.01 20.75
CA GLN A 191 -30.30 11.19 20.79
C GLN A 191 -29.63 10.98 19.43
N ARG A 192 -30.12 10.04 18.62
CA ARG A 192 -29.64 9.83 17.24
C ARG A 192 -30.01 11.02 16.34
N ALA A 193 -31.26 11.48 16.40
CA ALA A 193 -31.71 12.64 15.64
C ALA A 193 -30.89 13.90 15.99
N ARG A 194 -30.62 14.11 17.28
CA ARG A 194 -29.78 15.21 17.74
C ARG A 194 -28.38 15.17 17.13
N ARG A 195 -27.73 14.00 17.16
CA ARG A 195 -26.40 13.82 16.57
C ARG A 195 -26.38 14.13 15.07
N VAL A 196 -27.41 13.68 14.36
CA VAL A 196 -27.55 13.89 12.90
C VAL A 196 -27.74 15.37 12.57
N LEU A 197 -28.63 16.06 13.30
CA LEU A 197 -28.89 17.49 13.13
C LEU A 197 -27.69 18.36 13.53
N GLN A 198 -26.95 17.98 14.58
CA GLN A 198 -25.74 18.68 14.98
C GLN A 198 -24.62 18.57 13.94
N GLY A 199 -24.63 17.54 13.08
CA GLY A 199 -23.67 17.37 11.99
C GLY A 199 -22.20 17.17 12.42
N THR A 200 -21.90 17.10 13.72
CA THR A 200 -20.55 16.96 14.30
C THR A 200 -19.83 15.73 13.73
N TYR A 201 -20.54 14.60 13.64
CA TYR A 201 -20.00 13.36 13.09
C TYR A 201 -19.67 13.50 11.60
N GLU A 202 -20.53 14.19 10.83
CA GLU A 202 -20.29 14.42 9.40
C GLU A 202 -19.13 15.40 9.17
N CYS A 203 -18.91 16.36 10.07
CA CYS A 203 -17.74 17.23 10.06
C CYS A 203 -16.44 16.44 10.21
N HIS A 204 -16.37 15.52 11.17
CA HIS A 204 -15.22 14.64 11.33
C HIS A 204 -15.00 13.75 10.11
N LYS A 205 -16.07 13.24 9.49
CA LYS A 205 -15.97 12.44 8.27
C LYS A 205 -15.56 13.25 7.04
N LEU A 206 -15.96 14.52 6.97
CA LEU A 206 -15.51 15.47 5.96
C LEU A 206 -13.99 15.67 6.06
N TYR A 207 -13.46 15.94 7.25
CA TYR A 207 -12.01 16.10 7.46
C TYR A 207 -11.23 14.81 7.14
N ALA A 208 -11.78 13.65 7.51
CA ALA A 208 -11.15 12.36 7.25
C ALA A 208 -11.28 11.86 5.80
N GLY A 209 -11.97 12.60 4.92
CA GLY A 209 -12.23 12.15 3.54
C GLY A 209 -12.99 10.82 3.47
N TYR A 210 -13.86 10.55 4.44
CA TYR A 210 -14.53 9.26 4.59
C TYR A 210 -15.94 9.32 4.00
N HIS A 211 -16.34 8.36 3.17
CA HIS A 211 -17.62 8.42 2.44
C HIS A 211 -18.56 7.23 2.68
N ASP A 212 -18.36 6.44 3.75
CA ASP A 212 -19.26 5.31 4.05
C ASP A 212 -20.69 5.70 4.43
N THR A 213 -21.61 4.75 4.26
CA THR A 213 -23.03 4.91 4.57
C THR A 213 -23.24 5.14 6.07
N ASP A 214 -23.92 6.23 6.43
CA ASP A 214 -24.38 6.43 7.81
C ASP A 214 -25.70 5.66 8.04
N GLN A 215 -25.59 4.53 8.74
CA GLN A 215 -26.72 3.69 9.13
C GLN A 215 -27.69 4.42 10.09
N THR A 216 -27.23 5.44 10.81
CA THR A 216 -28.09 6.23 11.71
C THR A 216 -29.12 7.01 10.92
N LEU A 217 -28.66 7.69 9.86
CA LEU A 217 -29.51 8.43 8.92
C LEU A 217 -30.53 7.51 8.25
N GLU A 218 -30.10 6.34 7.76
CA GLU A 218 -30.99 5.33 7.17
C GLU A 218 -32.09 4.89 8.15
N THR A 219 -31.76 4.73 9.44
CA THR A 219 -32.74 4.32 10.46
C THR A 219 -33.67 5.42 10.93
N LEU A 220 -33.28 6.70 10.84
CA LEU A 220 -34.13 7.83 11.26
C LEU A 220 -35.10 8.25 10.17
N TYR A 221 -34.68 8.15 8.90
CA TYR A 221 -35.57 8.30 7.77
C TYR A 221 -36.53 7.13 7.56
N ARG A 222 -36.45 6.06 8.38
CA ARG A 222 -37.15 4.75 8.38
C ARG A 222 -38.51 4.57 7.68
N TYR A 223 -39.27 5.63 7.46
CA TYR A 223 -40.53 5.63 6.71
C TYR A 223 -40.37 6.05 5.23
N ARG A 224 -39.15 6.40 4.82
CA ARG A 224 -38.76 6.84 3.49
C ARG A 224 -37.32 6.37 3.27
N ASP A 225 -37.11 5.44 2.34
CA ASP A 225 -35.79 4.84 2.09
C ASP A 225 -34.80 5.91 1.56
N PHE A 226 -33.90 6.43 2.39
CA PHE A 226 -32.89 7.44 2.02
C PHE A 226 -31.46 6.94 2.25
N TYR A 227 -30.54 7.29 1.34
CA TYR A 227 -29.16 6.82 1.31
C TYR A 227 -28.15 7.97 1.24
N THR A 228 -27.04 7.80 1.95
CA THR A 228 -25.93 8.77 2.08
C THR A 228 -24.75 8.49 1.13
N LYS A 229 -24.72 7.28 0.56
CA LYS A 229 -23.97 6.95 -0.65
C LYS A 229 -24.92 6.99 -1.82
N ILE A 230 -24.69 7.91 -2.74
CA ILE A 230 -25.53 8.15 -3.90
C ILE A 230 -25.00 7.26 -5.03
N PRO A 231 -25.76 6.27 -5.51
CA PRO A 231 -25.38 5.54 -6.71
C PRO A 231 -25.56 6.44 -7.94
N VAL A 232 -24.52 6.56 -8.77
CA VAL A 232 -24.51 7.43 -9.94
C VAL A 232 -23.89 6.70 -11.13
N ASP A 233 -24.59 6.71 -12.26
CA ASP A 233 -24.02 6.23 -13.53
C ASP A 233 -23.06 7.26 -14.12
N SER A 234 -22.09 6.82 -14.90
CA SER A 234 -21.08 7.70 -15.52
C SER A 234 -21.69 8.88 -16.28
N ALA A 235 -22.84 8.65 -16.92
CA ALA A 235 -23.56 9.68 -17.68
C ALA A 235 -24.18 10.81 -16.85
N VAL A 236 -24.27 10.65 -15.52
CA VAL A 236 -24.95 11.57 -14.59
C VAL A 236 -23.99 12.18 -13.55
N LEU A 237 -22.71 11.76 -13.53
CA LEU A 237 -21.70 12.25 -12.61
C LEU A 237 -21.50 13.78 -12.70
N ASP A 238 -21.62 14.33 -13.90
CA ASP A 238 -21.50 15.76 -14.20
C ASP A 238 -22.63 16.63 -13.62
N ALA A 239 -23.69 16.03 -13.07
CA ALA A 239 -24.73 16.75 -12.35
C ALA A 239 -24.34 17.10 -10.89
N PHE A 240 -23.27 16.48 -10.38
CA PHE A 240 -22.79 16.63 -9.01
C PHE A 240 -21.36 17.20 -8.94
N VAL A 241 -20.66 17.33 -10.07
CA VAL A 241 -19.29 17.82 -10.10
C VAL A 241 -19.19 18.93 -11.14
N ALA A 242 -18.78 20.12 -10.71
CA ALA A 242 -18.54 21.26 -11.60
C ALA A 242 -17.28 22.04 -11.21
N PHE A 243 -16.60 22.59 -12.21
CA PHE A 243 -15.56 23.59 -12.01
C PHE A 243 -16.18 24.97 -11.98
N VAL A 244 -15.92 25.70 -10.91
CA VAL A 244 -16.41 27.05 -10.70
C VAL A 244 -15.20 27.97 -10.64
N PRO A 245 -14.77 28.59 -11.76
CA PRO A 245 -13.68 29.54 -11.73
C PRO A 245 -14.16 30.79 -10.99
N TYR A 246 -13.58 31.04 -9.81
CA TYR A 246 -13.88 32.23 -9.02
C TYR A 246 -12.58 32.95 -8.69
N TYR A 247 -12.49 34.21 -9.08
CA TYR A 247 -11.35 35.08 -8.78
C TYR A 247 -11.75 35.99 -7.63
N VAL A 248 -11.27 35.68 -6.43
CA VAL A 248 -11.45 36.53 -5.26
C VAL A 248 -10.23 37.43 -5.06
N ASP A 249 -10.46 38.71 -4.75
CA ASP A 249 -9.39 39.65 -4.38
C ASP A 249 -8.95 39.47 -2.91
N TYR A 250 -9.77 38.79 -2.09
CA TYR A 250 -9.54 38.53 -0.67
C TYR A 250 -10.16 37.18 -0.28
N THR A 251 -9.62 36.50 0.74
CA THR A 251 -10.14 35.18 1.17
C THR A 251 -11.25 35.36 2.22
N PRO A 252 -12.42 34.71 2.09
CA PRO A 252 -13.49 34.76 3.11
C PRO A 252 -13.01 34.28 4.49
N TRP A 253 -11.94 33.50 4.53
CA TRP A 253 -11.33 33.00 5.76
C TRP A 253 -10.66 34.10 6.59
N ASP A 254 -10.32 35.26 6.03
CA ASP A 254 -9.73 36.38 6.77
C ASP A 254 -10.69 36.93 7.86
N ARG A 255 -11.98 36.60 7.77
CA ARG A 255 -12.99 36.95 8.78
C ARG A 255 -12.97 36.02 10.00
N ILE A 256 -12.37 34.84 9.88
CA ILE A 256 -12.31 33.84 10.94
C ILE A 256 -11.14 34.14 11.86
N ARG A 257 -11.42 34.30 13.16
CA ARG A 257 -10.40 34.60 14.18
C ARG A 257 -10.04 33.41 15.08
N TYR A 258 -10.80 32.33 14.98
CA TYR A 258 -10.71 31.19 15.89
C TYR A 258 -10.07 29.96 15.23
N ALA A 259 -9.86 29.99 13.92
CA ALA A 259 -9.26 28.93 13.12
C ALA A 259 -8.65 29.56 11.86
N ASP A 260 -7.53 29.00 11.39
CA ASP A 260 -6.92 29.42 10.12
C ASP A 260 -7.56 28.65 8.94
N GLN A 261 -7.44 29.17 7.72
CA GLN A 261 -7.95 28.49 6.54
C GLN A 261 -7.23 27.15 6.30
N PRO A 262 -7.91 26.12 5.75
CA PRO A 262 -7.25 24.90 5.31
C PRO A 262 -6.13 25.21 4.32
N SER A 263 -4.99 24.55 4.48
CA SER A 263 -3.84 24.81 3.62
C SER A 263 -3.79 23.78 2.48
N LEU A 264 -3.64 24.27 1.24
CA LEU A 264 -3.39 23.41 0.09
C LEU A 264 -1.92 23.04 0.08
N ILE A 265 -1.62 21.78 0.40
CA ILE A 265 -0.31 21.20 0.18
C ILE A 265 -0.26 20.82 -1.31
N ARG A 266 0.14 21.80 -2.12
CA ARG A 266 0.31 21.60 -3.56
C ARG A 266 1.44 20.60 -3.79
N ARG A 267 1.15 19.50 -4.50
CA ARG A 267 2.15 18.60 -5.09
C ARG A 267 2.11 18.76 -6.60
N PRO A 268 2.68 19.82 -7.17
CA PRO A 268 2.44 20.13 -8.56
C PRO A 268 3.03 19.06 -9.49
N LYS A 269 2.19 18.17 -10.03
CA LYS A 269 2.44 17.50 -11.30
C LYS A 269 2.41 18.58 -12.38
N GLU A 270 3.55 18.93 -12.98
CA GLU A 270 3.51 19.60 -14.27
C GLU A 270 2.88 18.62 -15.27
N LEU A 271 1.73 18.98 -15.83
CA LEU A 271 1.21 18.27 -17.00
C LEU A 271 2.25 18.44 -18.12
N PRO A 272 2.56 17.39 -18.90
CA PRO A 272 3.39 17.57 -20.07
C PRO A 272 2.75 18.66 -20.95
N PRO A 273 3.53 19.58 -21.53
CA PRO A 273 2.98 20.68 -22.30
C PRO A 273 2.03 20.14 -23.37
N LYS A 274 0.83 20.72 -23.47
CA LYS A 274 -0.11 20.48 -24.58
C LYS A 274 0.69 20.68 -25.88
N ASN A 275 0.97 19.59 -26.60
CA ASN A 275 1.45 19.66 -27.97
C ASN A 275 0.36 20.32 -28.82
N THR A 276 0.45 21.63 -28.97
CA THR A 276 -0.24 22.36 -30.03
C THR A 276 0.36 21.95 -31.36
N SER A 277 -0.28 20.99 -32.04
CA SER A 277 -0.56 21.08 -33.48
C SER A 277 -1.24 19.81 -33.96
N SER A 278 -2.56 19.89 -34.16
CA SER A 278 -3.20 19.23 -35.29
C SER A 278 -2.69 19.88 -36.58
N GLU A 279 -2.17 19.09 -37.53
CA GLU A 279 -2.80 18.95 -38.85
C GLU A 279 -2.00 18.03 -39.78
N GLN A 280 -2.77 17.40 -40.66
CA GLN A 280 -2.46 16.32 -41.57
C GLN A 280 -1.34 16.61 -42.59
N SER A 281 -0.78 15.49 -43.07
CA SER A 281 -0.51 15.17 -44.48
C SER A 281 0.95 15.10 -44.94
N GLY A 282 1.30 13.91 -45.43
CA GLY A 282 2.05 13.74 -46.67
C GLY A 282 3.58 13.80 -46.64
N GLY A 283 4.19 12.63 -46.81
CA GLY A 283 5.23 12.48 -47.84
C GLY A 283 6.71 12.57 -47.41
N ALA A 284 7.36 11.41 -47.52
CA ALA A 284 8.70 11.17 -48.08
C ALA A 284 9.98 11.60 -47.31
N SER A 285 10.88 10.60 -47.23
CA SER A 285 12.35 10.68 -47.40
C SER A 285 13.25 10.98 -46.19
N ALA A 286 13.84 9.89 -45.67
CA ALA A 286 15.27 9.64 -45.47
C ALA A 286 16.25 10.77 -45.06
N ALA A 287 16.90 10.60 -43.90
CA ALA A 287 18.36 10.69 -43.61
C ALA A 287 18.53 10.75 -42.07
N SER A 288 18.97 9.68 -41.41
CA SER A 288 20.37 9.31 -41.07
C SER A 288 21.09 10.27 -40.11
N GLU A 289 21.39 9.71 -38.94
CA GLU A 289 22.51 9.98 -38.01
C GLU A 289 22.64 11.37 -37.35
N THR A 290 22.54 11.40 -36.02
CA THR A 290 23.75 11.43 -35.17
C THR A 290 23.38 11.18 -33.71
N ALA A 291 24.12 10.27 -33.09
CA ALA A 291 24.12 10.04 -31.66
C ALA A 291 24.66 11.27 -30.92
N SER A 292 23.98 11.67 -29.85
CA SER A 292 24.61 12.35 -28.72
C SER A 292 23.98 11.84 -27.43
N ASP A 293 24.72 10.90 -26.86
CA ASP A 293 24.86 10.54 -25.45
C ASP A 293 24.52 11.69 -24.48
N SER A 294 23.52 11.49 -23.61
CA SER A 294 23.45 12.11 -22.28
C SER A 294 22.27 11.59 -21.47
N GLY A 295 22.56 10.77 -20.45
CA GLY A 295 21.87 10.81 -19.16
C GLY A 295 20.91 9.67 -18.84
N ASN A 296 21.43 8.49 -18.49
CA ASN A 296 20.73 7.54 -17.64
C ASN A 296 20.37 8.21 -16.30
N ILE A 297 19.09 8.52 -16.07
CA ILE A 297 18.58 8.88 -14.75
C ILE A 297 18.05 7.60 -14.11
N PHE A 298 18.76 7.12 -13.10
CA PHE A 298 18.41 5.92 -12.33
C PHE A 298 17.18 6.17 -11.44
N ALA A 299 16.38 5.10 -11.27
CA ALA A 299 15.11 5.07 -10.56
C ALA A 299 15.28 4.83 -9.04
N THR A 300 16.11 5.62 -8.35
CA THR A 300 16.38 5.46 -6.91
C THR A 300 15.85 6.60 -6.03
N GLN A 301 15.34 7.68 -6.61
CA GLN A 301 14.39 8.52 -5.87
C GLN A 301 13.00 8.01 -6.20
N GLY A 302 12.33 7.44 -5.20
CA GLY A 302 10.91 7.15 -5.31
C GLY A 302 10.15 8.40 -5.79
N ASN A 303 8.95 8.18 -6.32
CA ASN A 303 8.07 9.27 -6.70
C ASN A 303 7.89 10.29 -5.54
N GLU A 304 7.52 11.53 -5.82
CA GLU A 304 7.31 12.59 -4.81
C GLU A 304 6.51 12.14 -3.56
N PRO A 305 5.53 11.23 -3.66
CA PRO A 305 4.89 10.64 -2.49
C PRO A 305 5.80 9.74 -1.63
N HIS A 306 6.69 8.93 -2.21
CA HIS A 306 7.71 8.18 -1.48
C HIS A 306 8.63 9.10 -0.67
N ARG A 307 9.07 10.21 -1.28
CA ARG A 307 9.87 11.24 -0.59
C ARG A 307 9.14 11.90 0.58
N PHE A 308 7.82 12.10 0.47
CA PHE A 308 7.02 12.61 1.58
C PHE A 308 6.95 11.63 2.77
N ASP A 309 6.79 10.33 2.49
CA ASP A 309 6.82 9.33 3.56
C ASP A 309 8.24 9.23 4.16
N GLU A 310 9.31 9.39 3.36
CA GLU A 310 10.69 9.56 3.86
C GLU A 310 10.83 10.79 4.76
N ASP A 311 10.31 11.95 4.35
CA ASP A 311 10.30 13.17 5.18
C ASP A 311 9.58 12.93 6.52
N THR A 312 8.44 12.23 6.50
CA THR A 312 7.69 11.89 7.72
C THR A 312 8.51 10.99 8.66
N VAL A 313 9.21 9.99 8.12
CA VAL A 313 10.09 9.12 8.90
C VAL A 313 11.30 9.90 9.43
N ALA A 314 11.89 10.77 8.62
CA ALA A 314 13.00 11.63 9.02
C ALA A 314 12.60 12.52 10.21
N GLU A 315 11.52 13.29 10.08
CA GLU A 315 11.00 14.16 11.15
C GLU A 315 10.69 13.37 12.44
N TYR A 316 10.08 12.19 12.30
CA TYR A 316 9.76 11.33 13.45
C TYR A 316 11.01 10.94 14.25
N TYR A 317 12.13 10.66 13.58
CA TYR A 317 13.39 10.24 14.22
C TYR A 317 14.26 11.43 14.66
N GLU A 318 14.30 12.52 13.90
CA GLU A 318 14.96 13.78 14.28
C GLU A 318 14.41 14.31 15.61
N HIS A 319 13.08 14.33 15.78
CA HIS A 319 12.44 14.71 17.06
C HIS A 319 12.82 13.81 18.25
N ARG A 320 13.36 12.62 17.99
CA ARG A 320 13.82 11.66 19.01
C ARG A 320 15.35 11.67 19.18
N GLY A 321 16.02 12.67 18.62
CA GLY A 321 17.44 12.92 18.74
C GLY A 321 18.30 11.97 17.91
N PHE A 322 17.82 11.55 16.74
CA PHE A 322 18.64 10.89 15.73
C PHE A 322 19.14 11.93 14.73
N ASP A 323 20.35 11.75 14.23
CA ASP A 323 20.83 12.41 13.03
C ASP A 323 20.34 11.60 11.83
N VAL A 324 19.58 12.23 10.92
CA VAL A 324 19.00 11.56 9.75
C VAL A 324 19.67 12.08 8.48
N SER A 325 20.17 11.17 7.65
CA SER A 325 20.78 11.49 6.36
C SER A 325 20.14 10.72 5.22
N ARG A 326 20.18 11.32 4.02
CA ARG A 326 19.75 10.71 2.75
C ARG A 326 20.99 10.44 1.91
N PRO A 327 21.30 9.17 1.56
CA PRO A 327 22.42 8.87 0.69
C PRO A 327 22.30 9.58 -0.67
N ASP A 328 23.41 10.08 -1.23
CA ASP A 328 23.41 10.70 -2.57
C ASP A 328 23.07 9.64 -3.63
N THR A 329 22.05 9.91 -4.45
CA THR A 329 21.48 9.00 -5.44
C THR A 329 22.14 9.08 -6.81
N LYS A 330 23.22 9.86 -6.95
CA LYS A 330 23.98 9.98 -8.20
C LYS A 330 24.76 8.72 -8.58
N SER A 331 24.97 7.79 -7.64
CA SER A 331 25.52 6.46 -7.93
C SER A 331 24.43 5.52 -8.46
N SER A 332 24.77 4.67 -9.41
CA SER A 332 23.89 3.64 -9.99
C SER A 332 23.51 2.49 -9.04
N GLY A 333 23.93 2.58 -7.77
CA GLY A 333 23.76 1.57 -6.73
C GLY A 333 22.40 1.58 -6.02
N SER A 334 22.09 0.46 -5.37
CA SER A 334 20.94 0.31 -4.47
C SER A 334 21.28 0.88 -3.09
N VAL A 335 20.91 2.12 -2.80
CA VAL A 335 21.10 2.77 -1.48
C VAL A 335 19.86 2.69 -0.57
N PRO A 336 19.98 2.75 0.77
CA PRO A 336 18.82 2.88 1.67
C PRO A 336 18.12 4.22 1.48
N ASP A 337 16.82 4.27 1.77
CA ASP A 337 16.05 5.52 1.66
C ASP A 337 16.54 6.57 2.67
N LEU A 338 16.80 6.12 3.90
CA LEU A 338 17.32 6.95 5.00
C LEU A 338 18.39 6.20 5.80
N ILE A 339 19.34 6.94 6.35
CA ILE A 339 20.28 6.48 7.37
C ILE A 339 19.95 7.22 8.66
N LEU A 340 19.74 6.48 9.75
CA LEU A 340 19.48 7.02 11.07
C LEU A 340 20.70 6.75 11.96
N GLN A 341 21.23 7.79 12.58
CA GLN A 341 22.37 7.70 13.48
C GLN A 341 22.02 8.19 14.88
N LYS A 342 22.45 7.45 15.91
CA LYS A 342 22.30 7.86 17.31
C LYS A 342 23.33 7.15 18.19
N ASP A 343 24.04 7.91 19.02
CA ASP A 343 24.97 7.38 20.02
C ASP A 343 25.97 6.33 19.44
N ASP A 344 26.56 6.65 18.28
CA ASP A 344 27.45 5.80 17.46
C ASP A 344 26.80 4.58 16.77
N ASP A 345 25.50 4.33 16.97
CA ASP A 345 24.76 3.29 16.24
C ASP A 345 24.21 3.83 14.90
N THR A 346 24.32 3.00 13.86
CA THR A 346 23.77 3.28 12.52
C THR A 346 22.63 2.31 12.21
N TYR A 347 21.56 2.83 11.61
CA TYR A 347 20.41 2.06 11.16
C TYR A 347 20.05 2.47 9.73
N PHE A 348 19.69 1.49 8.90
CA PHE A 348 19.02 1.76 7.63
C PHE A 348 17.51 1.90 7.85
N ALA A 349 16.86 2.75 7.06
CA ALA A 349 15.43 2.94 7.07
C ALA A 349 14.90 2.90 5.63
N GLU A 350 13.90 2.04 5.40
CA GLU A 350 13.25 1.78 4.12
C GLU A 350 11.77 2.08 4.23
N VAL A 351 11.24 2.89 3.31
CA VAL A 351 9.88 3.42 3.34
C VAL A 351 9.01 2.74 2.28
N GLU A 352 8.29 1.72 2.68
CA GLU A 352 7.57 0.83 1.76
C GLU A 352 6.17 1.36 1.41
N ARG A 353 6.11 2.24 0.40
CA ARG A 353 4.84 2.83 -0.08
C ARG A 353 4.09 1.95 -1.08
N SER A 354 4.75 1.50 -2.15
CA SER A 354 4.16 0.83 -3.33
C SER A 354 3.63 -0.61 -3.10
N GLY A 355 3.55 -1.03 -1.84
CA GLY A 355 2.97 -2.30 -1.46
C GLY A 355 3.83 -3.48 -1.89
N THR A 356 3.44 -4.64 -1.41
CA THR A 356 4.17 -5.91 -1.57
C THR A 356 4.10 -6.50 -2.98
N SER A 357 3.78 -5.67 -3.96
CA SER A 357 3.72 -5.97 -5.39
C SER A 357 5.11 -6.19 -5.99
N ARG A 358 6.17 -5.69 -5.32
CA ARG A 358 7.59 -5.89 -5.71
C ARG A 358 8.41 -6.57 -4.60
N PRO A 359 8.19 -7.86 -4.31
CA PRO A 359 8.87 -8.56 -3.22
C PRO A 359 10.41 -8.54 -3.29
N ALA A 360 10.98 -8.57 -4.49
CA ALA A 360 12.44 -8.57 -4.66
C ALA A 360 13.09 -7.27 -4.17
N ASN A 361 12.41 -6.13 -4.23
CA ASN A 361 12.96 -4.85 -3.76
C ASN A 361 13.10 -4.86 -2.22
N ILE A 362 12.04 -5.24 -1.50
CA ILE A 362 12.05 -5.40 -0.04
C ILE A 362 13.18 -6.36 0.39
N LEU A 363 13.31 -7.49 -0.31
CA LEU A 363 14.32 -8.49 -0.01
C LEU A 363 15.74 -8.01 -0.35
N THR A 364 15.90 -7.18 -1.39
CA THR A 364 17.18 -6.55 -1.73
C THR A 364 17.62 -5.58 -0.64
N ASN A 365 16.72 -4.75 -0.13
CA ASN A 365 16.99 -3.82 0.97
C ASN A 365 17.40 -4.58 2.24
N ALA A 366 16.69 -5.67 2.56
CA ALA A 366 17.02 -6.52 3.70
C ALA A 366 18.36 -7.26 3.53
N ALA A 367 18.67 -7.71 2.31
CA ALA A 367 19.93 -8.36 2.01
C ALA A 367 21.11 -7.37 2.06
N ARG A 368 20.92 -6.13 1.64
CA ARG A 368 21.88 -5.03 1.78
C ARG A 368 22.19 -4.76 3.24
N ALA A 369 21.17 -4.58 4.08
CA ALA A 369 21.33 -4.41 5.51
C ALA A 369 22.15 -5.56 6.15
N ALA A 370 21.83 -6.80 5.78
CA ALA A 370 22.57 -7.97 6.25
C ALA A 370 24.01 -8.05 5.72
N TYR A 371 24.28 -7.51 4.52
CA TYR A 371 25.63 -7.47 3.93
C TYR A 371 26.55 -6.51 4.67
N TYR A 372 26.04 -5.33 5.04
CA TYR A 372 26.78 -4.32 5.80
C TYR A 372 26.76 -4.54 7.33
N ASP A 373 26.06 -5.57 7.82
CA ASP A 373 25.82 -5.83 9.25
C ASP A 373 25.18 -4.62 9.98
N VAL A 374 24.27 -3.92 9.28
CA VAL A 374 23.55 -2.75 9.77
C VAL A 374 22.08 -3.12 9.99
N PRO A 375 21.48 -2.87 11.17
CA PRO A 375 20.06 -3.11 11.38
C PRO A 375 19.18 -2.23 10.49
N VAL A 376 18.03 -2.76 10.06
CA VAL A 376 17.11 -2.05 9.15
C VAL A 376 15.71 -1.90 9.72
N TYR A 377 15.13 -0.70 9.55
CA TYR A 377 13.74 -0.39 9.80
C TYR A 377 12.94 -0.40 8.48
N PHE A 378 11.89 -1.20 8.40
CA PHE A 378 10.89 -1.09 7.33
C PHE A 378 9.67 -0.32 7.85
N PHE A 379 9.34 0.79 7.22
CA PHE A 379 8.15 1.60 7.49
C PHE A 379 7.08 1.27 6.46
N THR A 380 5.89 0.91 6.93
CA THR A 380 4.77 0.56 6.06
C THR A 380 3.55 1.41 6.37
N GLU A 381 2.67 1.58 5.38
CA GLU A 381 1.46 2.41 5.53
C GLU A 381 0.47 1.87 6.55
N ASP A 382 0.39 0.55 6.71
CA ASP A 382 -0.59 -0.08 7.59
C ASP A 382 -0.13 -1.46 8.08
N ARG A 383 -0.87 -2.00 9.04
CA ARG A 383 -0.59 -3.30 9.66
C ARG A 383 -0.66 -4.48 8.68
N SER A 384 -1.47 -4.38 7.62
CA SER A 384 -1.60 -5.41 6.58
C SER A 384 -0.34 -5.49 5.72
N LYS A 385 0.20 -4.33 5.31
CA LYS A 385 1.49 -4.23 4.60
C LYS A 385 2.64 -4.74 5.47
N ALA A 386 2.69 -4.33 6.75
CA ALA A 386 3.68 -4.84 7.71
C ALA A 386 3.67 -6.38 7.83
N ARG A 387 2.47 -6.98 7.90
CA ARG A 387 2.33 -8.45 7.90
C ARG A 387 2.90 -9.10 6.65
N THR A 388 2.74 -8.46 5.50
CA THR A 388 3.23 -9.00 4.23
C THR A 388 4.75 -8.86 4.11
N VAL A 389 5.34 -7.73 4.53
CA VAL A 389 6.79 -7.57 4.69
C VAL A 389 7.35 -8.65 5.62
N ALA A 390 6.75 -8.86 6.79
CA ALA A 390 7.17 -9.91 7.73
C ALA A 390 7.14 -11.32 7.09
N LYS A 391 6.14 -11.61 6.25
CA LYS A 391 6.03 -12.89 5.53
C LYS A 391 7.18 -13.06 4.52
N LEU A 392 7.51 -12.01 3.76
CA LEU A 392 8.61 -12.02 2.79
C LEU A 392 9.96 -12.21 3.48
N LEU A 393 10.23 -11.43 4.53
CA LEU A 393 11.49 -11.54 5.28
C LEU A 393 11.65 -12.88 5.98
N ARG A 394 10.55 -13.53 6.38
CA ARG A 394 10.57 -14.90 6.94
C ARG A 394 10.88 -15.96 5.89
N ASP A 395 10.43 -15.76 4.66
CA ASP A 395 10.54 -16.73 3.59
C ASP A 395 10.87 -16.03 2.26
N PRO A 396 12.16 -15.78 1.99
CA PRO A 396 12.60 -14.87 0.92
C PRO A 396 12.54 -15.51 -0.48
N VAL A 397 11.55 -16.37 -0.73
CA VAL A 397 11.36 -17.10 -1.98
C VAL A 397 9.87 -17.14 -2.34
N LYS A 398 9.55 -17.15 -3.64
CA LYS A 398 8.17 -17.16 -4.13
C LYS A 398 7.46 -18.47 -3.79
N LYS A 399 8.18 -19.60 -3.90
CA LYS A 399 7.64 -20.94 -3.64
C LYS A 399 8.76 -21.95 -3.33
N HIS A 400 8.51 -22.90 -2.43
CA HIS A 400 9.40 -24.06 -2.23
C HIS A 400 9.13 -25.12 -3.31
N THR A 401 10.19 -25.68 -3.90
CA THR A 401 10.10 -26.78 -4.87
C THR A 401 10.65 -28.07 -4.26
N GLU A 402 10.72 -29.17 -4.99
CA GLU A 402 11.32 -30.40 -4.44
C GLU A 402 12.85 -30.30 -4.38
N THR A 403 13.46 -29.65 -5.38
CA THR A 403 14.92 -29.55 -5.56
C THR A 403 15.53 -28.23 -5.06
N GLY A 404 14.71 -27.27 -4.63
CA GLY A 404 15.19 -25.97 -4.16
C GLY A 404 14.05 -24.97 -3.95
N ALA A 405 14.03 -23.88 -4.71
CA ALA A 405 13.00 -22.85 -4.60
C ALA A 405 12.76 -22.08 -5.91
N GLN A 406 11.56 -21.54 -6.08
CA GLN A 406 11.27 -20.52 -7.08
C GLN A 406 11.55 -19.14 -6.48
N LEU A 407 12.33 -18.32 -7.19
CA LEU A 407 12.80 -17.02 -6.73
C LEU A 407 11.85 -15.89 -7.15
N TYR A 408 11.97 -14.74 -6.46
CA TYR A 408 11.37 -13.49 -6.92
C TYR A 408 12.26 -12.85 -7.99
N THR A 409 11.65 -12.08 -8.90
CA THR A 409 12.34 -11.35 -9.96
C THR A 409 12.59 -9.90 -9.55
N GLN A 410 13.78 -9.38 -9.88
CA GLN A 410 14.10 -7.97 -9.68
C GLN A 410 13.31 -7.09 -10.66
N SER A 411 13.24 -5.79 -10.38
CA SER A 411 12.50 -4.84 -11.21
C SER A 411 13.30 -4.33 -12.42
N ARG A 412 14.63 -4.33 -12.36
CA ARG A 412 15.50 -3.93 -13.47
C ARG A 412 15.49 -5.00 -14.56
N ALA A 413 15.35 -4.60 -15.82
CA ALA A 413 15.49 -5.53 -16.94
C ALA A 413 16.95 -5.97 -17.11
N LEU A 414 17.16 -7.24 -17.46
CA LEU A 414 18.49 -7.79 -17.68
C LEU A 414 19.13 -7.17 -18.93
N THR A 415 20.42 -6.82 -18.79
CA THR A 415 21.28 -6.42 -19.91
C THR A 415 22.53 -7.30 -19.85
N LEU A 416 22.83 -7.99 -20.94
CA LEU A 416 24.00 -8.86 -21.05
C LEU A 416 25.28 -8.02 -21.15
N GLU A 417 26.43 -8.64 -20.91
CA GLU A 417 27.75 -7.99 -21.00
C GLU A 417 28.01 -7.35 -22.37
N ASN A 418 27.46 -7.93 -23.44
CA ASN A 418 27.56 -7.40 -24.81
C ASN A 418 26.54 -6.26 -25.10
N GLY A 419 25.78 -5.82 -24.10
CA GLY A 419 24.71 -4.82 -24.22
C GLY A 419 23.40 -5.34 -24.81
N GLY A 420 23.31 -6.64 -25.12
CA GLY A 420 22.10 -7.29 -25.59
C GLY A 420 21.02 -7.41 -24.50
N ARG A 421 19.75 -7.47 -24.92
CA ARG A 421 18.59 -7.58 -24.04
C ARG A 421 17.80 -8.85 -24.38
N PRO A 422 17.91 -9.92 -23.58
CA PRO A 422 17.18 -11.15 -23.85
C PRO A 422 15.70 -10.96 -23.46
N VAL A 423 14.81 -11.56 -24.24
CA VAL A 423 13.35 -11.48 -24.05
C VAL A 423 12.77 -12.87 -23.85
N LEU A 424 11.60 -12.98 -23.23
CA LEU A 424 10.89 -14.25 -23.17
C LEU A 424 10.33 -14.61 -24.56
N PRO A 425 10.26 -15.92 -24.91
CA PRO A 425 9.59 -16.35 -26.13
C PRO A 425 8.16 -15.81 -26.22
N GLN A 426 7.68 -15.38 -27.39
CA GLN A 426 6.34 -14.79 -27.55
C GLN A 426 5.19 -15.72 -27.12
N THR A 427 5.42 -17.03 -27.08
CA THR A 427 4.46 -18.04 -26.61
C THR A 427 4.48 -18.25 -25.09
N ALA A 428 5.33 -17.53 -24.36
CA ALA A 428 5.60 -17.71 -22.94
C ALA A 428 4.74 -16.80 -22.04
N ALA A 429 4.76 -17.11 -20.74
CA ALA A 429 4.14 -16.32 -19.68
C ALA A 429 4.61 -14.84 -19.64
N SER A 430 3.81 -13.98 -19.03
CA SER A 430 4.07 -12.54 -18.87
C SER A 430 5.19 -12.17 -17.87
N GLU A 431 5.88 -13.14 -17.27
CA GLU A 431 6.93 -12.90 -16.27
C GLU A 431 8.07 -13.93 -16.33
N SER A 432 9.29 -13.51 -15.95
CA SER A 432 10.45 -14.41 -15.79
C SER A 432 10.24 -15.34 -14.58
N ARG A 433 10.55 -16.63 -14.73
CA ARG A 433 10.40 -17.62 -13.65
C ARG A 433 11.72 -18.31 -13.37
N TRP A 434 12.41 -17.82 -12.35
CA TRP A 434 13.69 -18.36 -11.91
C TRP A 434 13.53 -19.42 -10.84
N PHE A 435 14.31 -20.48 -10.98
CA PHE A 435 14.38 -21.58 -10.06
C PHE A 435 15.81 -21.74 -9.59
N LEU A 436 15.99 -21.84 -8.28
CA LEU A 436 17.22 -22.35 -7.70
C LEU A 436 17.07 -23.85 -7.52
N VAL A 437 18.01 -24.61 -8.07
CA VAL A 437 18.04 -26.06 -8.08
C VAL A 437 19.35 -26.51 -7.44
N ASN A 438 19.27 -27.37 -6.43
CA ASN A 438 20.45 -28.05 -5.91
C ASN A 438 20.60 -29.34 -6.71
N ASP A 439 21.79 -29.58 -7.26
CA ASP A 439 22.09 -30.81 -7.98
C ASP A 439 22.19 -31.98 -6.98
N ASP A 440 21.46 -33.06 -7.26
CA ASP A 440 21.48 -34.28 -6.47
C ASP A 440 22.78 -35.09 -6.65
N SER A 441 23.57 -34.80 -7.68
CA SER A 441 24.72 -35.60 -8.09
C SER A 441 26.07 -35.17 -7.50
N ASP A 442 26.21 -33.90 -7.07
CA ASP A 442 27.41 -33.41 -6.41
C ASP A 442 27.10 -32.30 -5.39
N PRO A 443 27.05 -32.61 -4.08
CA PRO A 443 26.77 -31.63 -3.03
C PRO A 443 27.88 -30.58 -2.83
N SER A 444 29.00 -30.67 -3.56
CA SER A 444 30.08 -29.68 -3.58
C SER A 444 29.93 -28.63 -4.69
N THR A 445 29.01 -28.82 -5.63
CA THR A 445 28.71 -27.83 -6.67
C THR A 445 27.87 -26.68 -6.14
N SER A 446 28.16 -25.45 -6.58
CA SER A 446 27.34 -24.29 -6.26
C SER A 446 25.92 -24.51 -6.79
N ALA A 447 24.92 -24.06 -6.02
CA ALA A 447 23.51 -24.18 -6.42
C ALA A 447 23.31 -23.60 -7.83
N GLN A 448 22.51 -24.25 -8.66
CA GLN A 448 22.26 -23.82 -10.03
C GLN A 448 21.03 -22.91 -10.08
N LEU A 449 21.05 -21.88 -10.93
CA LEU A 449 19.83 -21.16 -11.31
C LEU A 449 19.40 -21.61 -12.69
N GLU A 450 18.09 -21.69 -12.86
CA GLU A 450 17.46 -22.00 -14.13
C GLU A 450 16.34 -20.99 -14.39
N LEU A 451 16.34 -20.41 -15.59
CA LEU A 451 15.20 -19.66 -16.11
C LEU A 451 14.30 -20.61 -16.89
N ARG A 452 13.07 -20.82 -16.41
CA ARG A 452 12.12 -21.76 -17.02
C ARG A 452 10.92 -21.03 -17.63
N VAL A 453 10.41 -21.60 -18.72
CA VAL A 453 9.20 -21.13 -19.41
C VAL A 453 8.11 -22.20 -19.35
N GLU A 454 6.87 -21.80 -19.11
CA GLU A 454 5.74 -22.73 -19.07
C GLU A 454 5.54 -23.44 -20.41
N GLY A 455 5.31 -24.76 -20.36
CA GLY A 455 5.16 -25.58 -21.57
C GLY A 455 6.48 -26.02 -22.22
N ARG A 456 7.63 -25.62 -21.68
CA ARG A 456 8.97 -26.07 -22.12
C ARG A 456 9.59 -27.00 -21.07
N GLN A 457 10.22 -28.09 -21.53
CA GLN A 457 10.85 -29.08 -20.66
C GLN A 457 12.24 -28.65 -20.19
N GLU A 458 13.07 -28.14 -21.10
CA GLU A 458 14.42 -27.64 -20.81
C GLU A 458 14.40 -26.15 -20.42
N PRO A 459 15.27 -25.69 -19.50
CA PRO A 459 15.43 -24.28 -19.20
C PRO A 459 15.84 -23.48 -20.45
N ILE A 460 15.54 -22.18 -20.45
CA ILE A 460 15.98 -21.26 -21.53
C ILE A 460 17.33 -20.60 -21.21
N ALA A 461 17.78 -20.68 -19.95
CA ALA A 461 19.12 -20.33 -19.51
C ALA A 461 19.37 -21.02 -18.16
N ASP A 462 20.59 -21.48 -17.93
CA ASP A 462 21.02 -22.12 -16.69
C ASP A 462 22.50 -21.88 -16.43
N GLY A 463 22.88 -21.94 -15.15
CA GLY A 463 24.26 -21.76 -14.71
C GLY A 463 24.41 -21.61 -13.20
N PRO A 464 25.65 -21.46 -12.71
CA PRO A 464 25.97 -21.38 -11.29
C PRO A 464 25.39 -20.12 -10.61
N ALA A 465 24.76 -20.24 -9.43
CA ALA A 465 24.14 -19.10 -8.73
C ALA A 465 25.14 -18.03 -8.24
N ASP A 466 26.44 -18.35 -8.23
CA ASP A 466 27.56 -17.47 -7.91
C ASP A 466 28.14 -16.74 -9.13
N GLU A 467 27.62 -16.99 -10.33
CA GLU A 467 27.95 -16.25 -11.55
C GLU A 467 26.83 -15.26 -11.92
N SER A 468 27.18 -14.18 -12.62
CA SER A 468 26.20 -13.20 -13.09
C SER A 468 25.38 -13.79 -14.24
N VAL A 469 24.05 -13.69 -14.15
CA VAL A 469 23.15 -14.11 -15.24
C VAL A 469 23.31 -13.26 -16.51
N ALA A 470 24.05 -12.15 -16.46
CA ALA A 470 24.37 -11.30 -17.61
C ALA A 470 25.46 -11.89 -18.53
N SER A 471 26.24 -12.87 -18.06
CA SER A 471 27.29 -13.55 -18.85
C SER A 471 26.79 -14.81 -19.57
N TRP A 472 25.55 -15.22 -19.32
CA TRP A 472 25.01 -16.51 -19.78
C TRP A 472 24.50 -16.50 -21.21
N ASN A 473 24.35 -17.71 -21.76
CA ASN A 473 23.67 -17.92 -23.03
C ASN A 473 22.17 -18.15 -22.79
N TYR A 474 21.35 -17.51 -23.63
CA TYR A 474 19.90 -17.61 -23.56
C TYR A 474 19.36 -18.25 -24.84
N ASP A 475 18.63 -19.35 -24.72
CA ASP A 475 17.93 -19.99 -25.84
C ASP A 475 16.58 -19.30 -26.13
N THR A 476 16.70 -18.03 -26.52
CA THR A 476 15.60 -17.14 -26.91
C THR A 476 16.15 -15.95 -27.69
N ASP A 477 15.26 -15.06 -28.14
CA ASP A 477 15.67 -13.87 -28.87
C ASP A 477 16.44 -12.90 -27.96
N VAL A 478 17.57 -12.40 -28.47
CA VAL A 478 18.38 -11.36 -27.82
C VAL A 478 18.35 -10.13 -28.71
N ILE A 479 17.72 -9.06 -28.21
CA ILE A 479 17.67 -7.79 -28.91
C ILE A 479 19.05 -7.11 -28.81
N PRO A 480 19.72 -6.80 -29.93
CA PRO A 480 21.04 -6.18 -29.91
C PRO A 480 21.04 -4.81 -29.23
N SER A 481 22.21 -4.42 -28.69
CA SER A 481 22.43 -3.08 -28.14
C SER A 481 22.05 -1.98 -29.15
N GLY A 482 21.41 -0.91 -28.66
CA GLY A 482 20.95 0.22 -29.47
C GLY A 482 19.62 0.01 -30.20
N ARG A 483 18.98 -1.16 -30.08
CA ARG A 483 17.61 -1.39 -30.58
C ARG A 483 16.59 -1.37 -29.44
N SER A 484 15.41 -0.83 -29.73
CA SER A 484 14.25 -0.91 -28.81
C SER A 484 13.72 -2.34 -28.78
N VAL A 485 13.31 -2.80 -27.59
CA VAL A 485 12.57 -4.05 -27.46
C VAL A 485 11.16 -3.82 -28.01
N PRO A 486 10.64 -4.69 -28.90
CA PRO A 486 9.27 -4.59 -29.41
C PRO A 486 8.23 -4.65 -28.27
N GLU A 487 7.10 -3.94 -28.41
CA GLU A 487 6.07 -3.86 -27.35
C GLU A 487 5.45 -5.22 -27.01
N GLU A 488 5.39 -6.13 -27.98
CA GLU A 488 4.86 -7.48 -27.84
C GLU A 488 5.83 -8.47 -27.16
N GLN A 489 7.06 -8.05 -26.85
CA GLN A 489 8.09 -8.90 -26.23
C GLN A 489 8.31 -8.54 -24.76
N THR A 490 8.22 -9.55 -23.90
CA THR A 490 8.46 -9.40 -22.47
C THR A 490 9.95 -9.47 -22.17
N GLN A 491 10.52 -8.46 -21.52
CA GLN A 491 11.93 -8.46 -21.10
C GLN A 491 12.17 -9.47 -19.98
N ILE A 492 13.38 -10.06 -19.96
CA ILE A 492 13.81 -10.90 -18.85
C ILE A 492 14.33 -10.01 -17.72
N HIS A 493 13.94 -10.32 -16.49
CA HIS A 493 14.43 -9.68 -15.28
C HIS A 493 15.26 -10.67 -14.47
N PRO A 494 16.40 -10.27 -13.87
CA PRO A 494 17.26 -11.18 -13.10
C PRO A 494 16.57 -11.63 -11.79
N PRO A 495 17.00 -12.75 -11.21
CA PRO A 495 16.45 -13.24 -9.94
C PRO A 495 16.97 -12.44 -8.74
N PHE A 496 16.18 -12.42 -7.66
CA PHE A 496 16.71 -12.18 -6.33
C PHE A 496 17.16 -13.52 -5.73
N VAL A 497 18.46 -13.69 -5.55
CA VAL A 497 19.06 -14.86 -4.89
C VAL A 497 19.22 -14.55 -3.39
N PRO A 498 18.52 -15.25 -2.47
CA PRO A 498 18.62 -14.96 -1.05
C PRO A 498 20.02 -15.29 -0.51
N THR A 499 20.57 -14.37 0.29
CA THR A 499 21.84 -14.55 1.02
C THR A 499 21.63 -15.09 2.44
N LYS A 500 20.38 -15.21 2.92
CA LYS A 500 20.02 -15.76 4.24
C LYS A 500 18.79 -16.66 4.14
N LEU A 501 18.55 -17.51 5.15
CA LEU A 501 17.32 -18.31 5.21
C LEU A 501 16.10 -17.47 5.59
N ALA A 502 16.33 -16.39 6.33
CA ALA A 502 15.36 -15.36 6.69
C ALA A 502 16.10 -14.07 7.11
N TYR A 503 15.45 -12.92 6.93
CA TYR A 503 16.01 -11.60 7.22
C TYR A 503 15.42 -10.94 8.49
N LEU A 504 14.56 -11.64 9.24
CA LEU A 504 13.88 -11.09 10.42
C LEU A 504 14.82 -10.76 11.60
N LYS A 505 16.05 -11.28 11.64
CA LYS A 505 16.96 -11.14 12.80
C LYS A 505 17.38 -9.67 13.03
N GLU A 506 17.79 -8.99 11.96
CA GLU A 506 18.29 -7.61 11.98
C GLU A 506 17.26 -6.60 11.47
N THR A 507 15.98 -7.02 11.39
CA THR A 507 14.91 -6.19 10.86
C THR A 507 13.92 -5.80 11.94
N THR A 508 13.57 -4.51 11.97
CA THR A 508 12.40 -4.01 12.68
C THR A 508 11.36 -3.53 11.68
N ILE A 509 10.10 -3.94 11.85
CA ILE A 509 8.99 -3.50 11.01
C ILE A 509 8.12 -2.54 11.81
N ARG A 510 7.76 -1.41 11.21
CA ARG A 510 6.85 -0.42 11.76
C ARG A 510 5.71 -0.15 10.78
N TYR A 511 4.54 0.16 11.31
CA TYR A 511 3.41 0.61 10.50
C TYR A 511 2.82 1.90 11.05
N ARG A 512 2.29 2.71 10.13
CA ARG A 512 1.68 3.99 10.43
C ARG A 512 0.33 3.80 11.15
N LEU A 513 0.15 4.48 12.28
CA LEU A 513 -1.13 4.50 13.02
C LEU A 513 -1.95 5.75 12.67
N ASP A 514 -1.29 6.88 12.53
CA ASP A 514 -1.83 8.18 12.12
C ASP A 514 -0.81 8.92 11.24
N MET A 515 -1.04 10.19 10.87
CA MET A 515 -0.16 10.89 9.93
C MET A 515 1.32 10.94 10.37
N ASN A 516 1.62 10.98 11.67
CA ASN A 516 2.96 11.23 12.20
C ASN A 516 3.47 10.16 13.18
N GLU A 517 2.68 9.14 13.51
CA GLU A 517 3.05 8.10 14.46
C GLU A 517 3.21 6.73 13.80
N PHE A 518 4.35 6.12 14.09
CA PHE A 518 4.66 4.74 13.76
C PHE A 518 4.68 3.88 15.01
N THR A 519 4.08 2.69 14.92
CA THR A 519 4.15 1.67 15.96
C THR A 519 4.88 0.42 15.48
N HIS A 520 5.40 -0.35 16.42
CA HIS A 520 6.12 -1.59 16.13
C HIS A 520 5.14 -2.69 15.70
N PHE A 521 5.51 -3.43 14.64
CA PHE A 521 4.82 -4.65 14.27
C PHE A 521 5.38 -5.81 15.09
N GLU A 522 4.73 -6.08 16.22
CA GLU A 522 5.20 -7.06 17.21
C GLU A 522 5.24 -8.49 16.66
N ARG A 523 6.14 -9.31 17.19
CA ARG A 523 6.27 -10.74 16.83
C ARG A 523 4.97 -11.51 17.02
N ASP A 524 4.17 -11.10 18.01
CA ASP A 524 2.87 -11.69 18.29
C ASP A 524 1.80 -11.38 17.23
N ASP A 525 2.01 -10.36 16.37
CA ASP A 525 1.09 -9.95 15.31
C ASP A 525 1.21 -10.80 14.03
N TYR A 526 2.27 -11.61 13.93
CA TYR A 526 2.55 -12.51 12.81
C TYR A 526 2.98 -13.92 13.24
N LYS A 527 2.39 -14.42 14.33
CA LYS A 527 2.69 -15.73 14.91
C LYS A 527 2.79 -16.84 13.84
N PRO A 528 3.92 -17.55 13.76
CA PRO A 528 4.03 -18.68 12.86
C PRO A 528 3.15 -19.83 13.36
N GLY A 529 2.69 -20.68 12.44
CA GLY A 529 1.78 -21.78 12.78
C GLY A 529 2.35 -22.83 13.74
N TRP A 530 3.63 -22.76 14.12
CA TRP A 530 4.28 -23.61 15.12
C TRP A 530 4.35 -22.98 16.52
N ASP A 531 4.08 -21.68 16.68
CA ASP A 531 4.25 -20.94 17.95
C ASP A 531 3.04 -21.07 18.89
N TYR A 532 2.81 -22.30 19.35
CA TYR A 532 1.73 -22.60 20.29
C TYR A 532 2.01 -22.08 21.71
N PRO A 533 0.97 -21.74 22.49
CA PRO A 533 1.08 -21.38 23.90
C PRO A 533 1.85 -22.42 24.72
N ASP A 534 2.50 -21.98 25.81
CA ASP A 534 3.26 -22.87 26.72
C ASP A 534 2.39 -23.96 27.36
N GLU A 535 1.08 -23.70 27.53
CA GLU A 535 0.08 -24.63 28.05
C GLU A 535 -0.08 -25.88 27.18
N GLU A 536 0.14 -25.76 25.86
CA GLU A 536 0.15 -26.90 24.94
C GLU A 536 1.45 -27.71 24.99
N GLY A 537 2.43 -27.25 25.78
CA GLY A 537 3.69 -27.91 26.05
C GLY A 537 4.86 -27.35 25.21
N LYS A 538 5.89 -26.83 25.91
CA LYS A 538 7.12 -26.30 25.31
C LYS A 538 7.79 -27.24 24.31
N ARG A 539 7.82 -28.54 24.62
CA ARG A 539 8.39 -29.58 23.74
C ARG A 539 7.66 -29.71 22.42
N LYS A 540 6.32 -29.62 22.44
CA LYS A 540 5.49 -29.66 21.24
C LYS A 540 5.82 -28.49 20.31
N ARG A 541 5.96 -27.28 20.88
CA ARG A 541 6.39 -26.09 20.14
C ARG A 541 7.79 -26.26 19.54
N TYR A 542 8.77 -26.70 20.33
CA TYR A 542 10.13 -26.90 19.81
C TYR A 542 10.17 -27.92 18.67
N LYS A 543 9.46 -29.05 18.83
CA LYS A 543 9.32 -30.07 17.79
C LYS A 543 8.71 -29.47 16.51
N ALA A 544 7.57 -28.77 16.63
CA ALA A 544 6.91 -28.14 15.49
C ALA A 544 7.80 -27.08 14.80
N ALA A 545 8.55 -26.30 15.56
CA ALA A 545 9.47 -25.29 15.02
C ALA A 545 10.61 -25.93 14.20
N PHE A 546 11.27 -26.95 14.76
CA PHE A 546 12.34 -27.68 14.05
C PHE A 546 11.80 -28.45 12.84
N GLY A 547 10.64 -29.08 12.95
CA GLY A 547 9.98 -29.76 11.81
C GLY A 547 9.64 -28.79 10.68
N THR A 548 9.09 -27.61 11.01
CA THR A 548 8.78 -26.56 10.01
C THR A 548 10.06 -26.00 9.39
N PHE A 549 11.08 -25.72 10.21
CA PHE A 549 12.37 -25.21 9.75
C PHE A 549 13.00 -26.16 8.73
N LEU A 550 13.12 -27.44 9.07
CA LEU A 550 13.70 -28.44 8.19
C LEU A 550 12.89 -28.61 6.90
N LYS A 551 11.55 -28.66 6.99
CA LYS A 551 10.69 -28.75 5.81
C LYS A 551 10.92 -27.58 4.85
N ASN A 552 10.98 -26.36 5.38
CA ASN A 552 10.96 -25.15 4.57
C ASN A 552 12.36 -24.69 4.14
N LYS A 553 13.41 -24.94 4.94
CA LYS A 553 14.75 -24.38 4.75
C LYS A 553 15.80 -25.40 4.34
N THR A 554 15.46 -26.69 4.31
CA THR A 554 16.35 -27.76 3.84
C THR A 554 15.62 -28.66 2.85
N ILE A 555 16.40 -29.41 2.07
CA ILE A 555 15.93 -30.47 1.18
C ILE A 555 16.69 -31.76 1.50
N THR A 556 16.17 -32.89 1.01
CA THR A 556 16.84 -34.18 1.12
C THR A 556 17.68 -34.38 -0.14
N VAL A 557 18.98 -34.57 0.03
CA VAL A 557 19.93 -34.86 -1.06
C VAL A 557 20.81 -36.01 -0.61
N GLU A 558 21.00 -37.03 -1.44
CA GLU A 558 21.79 -38.20 -1.08
C GLU A 558 23.26 -37.81 -0.85
N GLU A 559 23.90 -38.41 0.15
CA GLU A 559 25.31 -38.16 0.51
C GLU A 559 25.66 -36.74 1.01
N ALA A 560 24.76 -35.76 0.88
CA ALA A 560 24.88 -34.43 1.47
C ALA A 560 24.61 -34.47 2.98
N ASP A 561 25.42 -33.79 3.80
CA ASP A 561 25.19 -33.74 5.24
C ASP A 561 25.38 -32.31 5.80
N LEU A 562 24.47 -31.85 6.63
CA LEU A 562 24.61 -30.57 7.36
C LEU A 562 25.19 -30.79 8.75
N HIS A 563 26.08 -29.90 9.21
CA HIS A 563 26.56 -29.95 10.58
C HIS A 563 25.42 -29.65 11.56
N LYS A 564 25.28 -30.46 12.63
CA LYS A 564 24.18 -30.33 13.60
C LYS A 564 24.13 -28.92 14.20
N ASP A 565 25.27 -28.40 14.62
CA ASP A 565 25.30 -27.14 15.36
C ASP A 565 24.98 -25.96 14.44
N ASP A 566 25.27 -26.05 13.15
CA ASP A 566 24.88 -25.05 12.15
C ASP A 566 23.37 -25.07 11.93
N VAL A 567 22.76 -26.26 11.85
CA VAL A 567 21.31 -26.44 11.74
C VAL A 567 20.59 -25.88 12.96
N ILE A 568 21.08 -26.16 14.16
CA ILE A 568 20.51 -25.61 15.40
C ILE A 568 20.68 -24.09 15.44
N SER A 569 21.88 -23.59 15.13
CA SER A 569 22.18 -22.16 15.15
C SER A 569 21.28 -21.39 14.17
N ALA A 570 21.17 -21.87 12.93
CA ALA A 570 20.31 -21.28 11.91
C ALA A 570 18.83 -21.32 12.32
N CYS A 571 18.32 -22.47 12.77
CA CYS A 571 16.94 -22.58 13.23
C CYS A 571 16.63 -21.62 14.38
N LEU A 572 17.54 -21.47 15.35
CA LEU A 572 17.29 -20.64 16.52
C LEU A 572 17.45 -19.15 16.24
N ASN A 573 18.49 -18.76 15.52
CA ASN A 573 18.87 -17.36 15.35
C ASN A 573 18.18 -16.70 14.16
N GLU A 574 17.94 -17.41 13.06
CA GLU A 574 17.29 -16.83 11.87
C GLU A 574 15.77 -17.03 11.86
N VAL A 575 15.27 -18.07 12.54
CA VAL A 575 13.84 -18.45 12.46
C VAL A 575 13.13 -18.37 13.80
N TYR A 576 13.63 -19.01 14.85
CA TYR A 576 12.89 -19.12 16.13
C TYR A 576 12.81 -17.79 16.88
N LYS A 577 13.96 -17.26 17.32
CA LYS A 577 14.03 -16.06 18.18
C LYS A 577 13.46 -14.80 17.50
N PRO A 578 13.61 -14.59 16.17
CA PRO A 578 13.01 -13.44 15.51
C PRO A 578 11.48 -13.51 15.40
N GLN A 579 10.86 -14.67 15.63
CA GLN A 579 9.41 -14.87 15.43
C GLN A 579 8.63 -15.07 16.73
N THR A 580 9.31 -15.15 17.88
CA THR A 580 8.63 -15.31 19.17
C THR A 580 9.44 -14.72 20.32
N ASN A 581 8.74 -14.22 21.34
CA ASN A 581 9.35 -13.77 22.61
C ASN A 581 9.48 -14.92 23.63
N ARG A 582 9.07 -16.14 23.25
CA ARG A 582 9.17 -17.32 24.12
C ARG A 582 10.59 -17.84 24.23
N LYS A 583 10.91 -18.44 25.38
CA LYS A 583 12.23 -19.02 25.67
C LYS A 583 12.61 -20.08 24.61
N ALA A 584 13.81 -19.94 24.05
CA ALA A 584 14.39 -20.90 23.12
C ALA A 584 14.80 -22.23 23.81
N PRO A 585 14.81 -23.36 23.10
CA PRO A 585 15.31 -24.62 23.64
C PRO A 585 16.82 -24.55 23.89
N GLY A 586 17.29 -25.25 24.93
CA GLY A 586 18.72 -25.32 25.24
C GLY A 586 19.50 -26.10 24.18
N THR A 587 20.71 -25.63 23.85
CA THR A 587 21.59 -26.13 22.78
C THR A 587 22.65 -27.13 23.22
N GLY A 588 22.81 -27.35 24.54
CA GLY A 588 23.80 -28.29 25.09
C GLY A 588 23.63 -29.73 24.59
N GLU A 589 24.56 -30.62 24.94
CA GLU A 589 24.60 -31.98 24.40
C GLU A 589 23.33 -32.80 24.66
N SER A 590 22.69 -32.59 25.81
CA SER A 590 21.39 -33.17 26.19
C SER A 590 20.22 -32.19 26.03
N GLY A 591 20.45 -31.07 25.34
CA GLY A 591 19.52 -29.97 25.16
C GLY A 591 18.30 -30.34 24.32
N GLU A 592 17.17 -29.69 24.62
CA GLU A 592 15.90 -29.90 23.93
C GLU A 592 15.97 -29.53 22.44
N ALA A 593 16.91 -28.67 22.01
CA ALA A 593 17.09 -28.31 20.60
C ALA A 593 17.57 -29.51 19.76
N GLY A 594 18.57 -30.24 20.27
CA GLY A 594 19.06 -31.46 19.62
C GLY A 594 18.00 -32.56 19.59
N ARG A 595 17.23 -32.72 20.68
CA ARG A 595 16.11 -33.67 20.72
C ARG A 595 15.04 -33.33 19.69
N ALA A 596 14.63 -32.06 19.61
CA ALA A 596 13.63 -31.60 18.64
C ALA A 596 14.10 -31.79 17.19
N LEU A 597 15.38 -31.57 16.90
CA LEU A 597 15.98 -31.83 15.59
C LEU A 597 15.88 -33.30 15.19
N TRP A 598 16.27 -34.22 16.07
CA TRP A 598 16.33 -35.66 15.76
C TRP A 598 14.98 -36.36 15.66
N GLU A 599 13.89 -35.68 16.04
CA GLU A 599 12.52 -36.15 15.77
C GLU A 599 12.13 -36.01 14.29
N HIS A 600 12.90 -35.25 13.51
CA HIS A 600 12.56 -34.86 12.13
C HIS A 600 13.70 -35.09 11.13
N ALA A 601 14.85 -35.59 11.58
CA ALA A 601 16.02 -35.77 10.75
C ALA A 601 16.88 -36.93 11.24
N ASP A 602 17.46 -37.66 10.29
CA ASP A 602 18.39 -38.74 10.60
C ASP A 602 19.75 -38.18 11.01
N LYS A 603 20.43 -38.93 11.88
CA LYS A 603 21.71 -38.58 12.46
C LYS A 603 22.83 -39.40 11.83
N LYS A 604 23.93 -38.73 11.48
CA LYS A 604 25.21 -39.35 11.13
C LYS A 604 26.28 -38.94 12.14
N GLU A 605 27.04 -39.89 12.67
CA GLU A 605 28.21 -39.62 13.51
C GLU A 605 29.47 -39.98 12.75
N ILE A 606 30.45 -39.07 12.74
CA ILE A 606 31.78 -39.31 12.17
C ILE A 606 32.80 -39.11 13.29
N THR A 607 33.71 -40.07 13.42
CA THR A 607 34.90 -39.95 14.26
C THR A 607 36.02 -39.44 13.35
N SER A 608 36.62 -38.31 13.70
CA SER A 608 37.81 -37.77 13.03
C SER A 608 38.98 -37.84 14.01
N ASP A 609 40.14 -38.29 13.55
CA ASP A 609 41.35 -38.36 14.37
C ASP A 609 41.94 -36.96 14.66
N ASP A 610 41.57 -35.95 13.87
CA ASP A 610 42.08 -34.56 13.94
C ASP A 610 41.23 -33.62 14.81
N VAL A 611 40.01 -34.03 15.20
CA VAL A 611 39.12 -33.26 16.07
C VAL A 611 38.75 -34.11 17.28
N ALA A 612 39.12 -33.66 18.48
CA ALA A 612 38.77 -34.36 19.71
C ALA A 612 37.24 -34.38 19.92
N GLY A 613 36.56 -35.44 19.46
CA GLY A 613 35.13 -35.66 19.66
C GLY A 613 34.41 -36.35 18.50
N ARG A 614 33.13 -36.68 18.70
CA ARG A 614 32.24 -37.18 17.64
C ARG A 614 31.54 -36.02 16.95
N ILE A 615 31.75 -35.85 15.66
CA ILE A 615 31.05 -34.85 14.85
C ILE A 615 29.66 -35.40 14.51
N LYS A 616 28.62 -34.64 14.87
CA LYS A 616 27.22 -35.01 14.61
C LYS A 616 26.70 -34.22 13.41
N LYS A 617 26.20 -34.92 12.40
CA LYS A 617 25.60 -34.33 11.19
C LYS A 617 24.14 -34.75 11.02
N VAL A 618 23.37 -33.90 10.38
CA VAL A 618 22.04 -34.20 9.84
C VAL A 618 22.24 -34.87 8.49
N LYS A 619 21.83 -36.14 8.41
CA LYS A 619 22.12 -37.02 7.27
C LYS A 619 21.27 -36.68 6.05
N ASN A 620 21.86 -36.78 4.86
CA ASN A 620 21.19 -36.67 3.55
C ASN A 620 20.39 -35.38 3.39
N ARG A 621 20.97 -34.25 3.80
CA ARG A 621 20.33 -32.94 3.68
C ARG A 621 21.33 -31.88 3.28
N THR A 622 20.82 -30.91 2.54
CA THR A 622 21.48 -29.63 2.28
C THR A 622 20.49 -28.48 2.48
N TRP A 623 21.00 -27.26 2.49
CA TRP A 623 20.17 -26.06 2.54
C TRP A 623 19.34 -25.96 1.26
N ARG A 624 18.08 -25.55 1.39
CA ARG A 624 17.20 -25.40 0.22
C ARG A 624 17.68 -24.30 -0.73
N TRP A 625 18.31 -23.28 -0.17
CA TRP A 625 19.06 -22.28 -0.91
C TRP A 625 20.30 -21.87 -0.10
N PRO A 626 21.33 -21.31 -0.76
CA PRO A 626 22.57 -20.95 -0.13
C PRO A 626 22.41 -19.93 1.00
N ARG A 627 23.30 -20.00 1.99
CA ARG A 627 23.40 -19.01 3.09
C ARG A 627 24.57 -18.05 2.93
N ASP A 628 25.46 -18.32 1.98
CA ASP A 628 26.72 -17.62 1.79
C ASP A 628 27.09 -17.46 0.30
N ILE A 629 26.21 -17.87 -0.64
CA ILE A 629 26.42 -17.54 -2.05
C ILE A 629 26.04 -16.08 -2.26
N GLU A 630 26.98 -15.38 -2.86
CA GLU A 630 26.94 -13.96 -3.10
C GLU A 630 26.71 -13.72 -4.60
N SER A 631 25.45 -13.78 -5.04
CA SER A 631 25.13 -13.54 -6.46
C SER A 631 25.65 -12.16 -6.88
N PRO A 632 26.47 -12.07 -7.95
CA PRO A 632 26.95 -10.80 -8.47
C PRO A 632 25.82 -9.88 -8.97
N ASP A 633 24.64 -10.43 -9.24
CA ASP A 633 23.48 -9.68 -9.74
C ASP A 633 22.73 -8.92 -8.64
N LEU A 634 23.20 -8.97 -7.39
CA LEU A 634 22.68 -8.14 -6.32
C LEU A 634 23.21 -6.70 -6.48
N PRO A 635 22.32 -5.70 -6.56
CA PRO A 635 22.68 -4.36 -7.00
C PRO A 635 23.60 -3.58 -6.04
N PHE A 636 23.78 -4.06 -4.80
CA PHE A 636 24.65 -3.46 -3.79
C PHE A 636 26.09 -4.00 -3.78
N LYS A 637 26.49 -4.85 -4.74
CA LYS A 637 27.82 -5.48 -4.76
C LYS A 637 28.80 -4.94 -5.79
N ASN A 638 28.31 -4.59 -6.97
CA ASN A 638 29.18 -4.24 -8.11
C ASN A 638 29.23 -2.73 -8.41
N ASP A 639 28.32 -1.93 -7.85
CA ASP A 639 28.09 -0.54 -8.25
C ASP A 639 28.14 0.48 -7.09
N GLU A 640 28.60 0.11 -5.88
CA GLU A 640 28.41 0.98 -4.69
C GLU A 640 29.66 1.64 -4.09
N PRO A 641 29.52 2.89 -3.60
CA PRO A 641 30.39 3.49 -2.59
C PRO A 641 30.59 2.55 -1.38
N ALA A 642 31.78 2.54 -0.76
CA ALA A 642 31.94 1.88 0.55
C ALA A 642 30.94 2.48 1.57
N LEU A 643 30.53 1.74 2.62
CA LEU A 643 29.63 2.25 3.67
C LEU A 643 30.08 3.62 4.23
N GLU A 644 31.40 3.83 4.31
CA GLU A 644 32.08 5.08 4.68
C GLU A 644 31.79 6.29 3.78
N GLN A 645 31.22 6.08 2.60
CA GLN A 645 30.83 7.12 1.66
C GLN A 645 29.34 7.49 1.78
N TRP A 646 28.56 6.73 2.57
CA TRP A 646 27.16 7.03 2.90
C TRP A 646 27.00 7.69 4.27
N LEU A 647 27.91 7.37 5.20
CA LEU A 647 28.07 8.01 6.51
C LEU A 647 28.86 9.31 6.37
#